data_AF-A0A328RW90-F1
#
_entry.id   AF-A0A328RW90-F1
#
_cell.length_a   1.000
_cell.length_b   1.000
_cell.length_c   1.000
_cell.angle_alpha   90.00
_cell.angle_beta   90.00
_cell.angle_gamma   90.00
#
_symmetry.space_group_name_H-M   'P 1'
#
loop_
_entity.id
_entity.type
_entity.pdbx_description
1 polymer ?
#
loop_
_entity_poly.entity_id
_entity_poly.type
_entity_poly.pdbx_seq_one_letter_code
_entity_poly.pdbx_strand_id
1 'polypeptide(L)'
;MNKKITVLLFIVTLICLISTVSAENLTTTDSGTVNGGFYTHAVQNTPYGDQESESVNESVSFNFVNDDSNTVQTTSNAKKSNFDTATQSTTKTNTTTKKSSATNTNTATKINTTTNINNLKTESSNTTSKSFTNISSAKLYTMVYVQNVNTRISSYVNLSVDFDNDGVYETVLENNTLLNISSDREGGVYRLNENITRVYSDYLLYYDIAKYIKTDVVNVKMQTTSAAGYSDGKIKFIGLIVAYNKENSDKNINYWINSGHCWIAEGDTASTTFATAGYDKYDDVSLMQISTSSYGPATTFNGNSIFLNDSDVYFSENKWNVTSLYNSSINSTLTNTASAYGYGSFKTVMATLAITSQALPTNISVQNVTTVSNSKFTLVNEDNNISVILNNTGSTSAPFNVTLYVDDYNSTQQVTSLGENANTTLYYIYNPTTNGTKNVKVIIDYLNGTTTTAYDGTVLVYYNGYMGKSFTNGTNLTTKRIYEGKNTLIIDFIHAYKGQRYKNFTVTYDSAAKGIVDSNKIVDVLYYLPYNWEHDVLNIDFRVNNITQTQIAHYNDTKGYGNWDFPSGLAVYNITSAFKANSNNTFSYTTNYKNEALYGGYVVIIYANNTNPTKILINEGTDLLNPEDSGFGANSSTTLSYANYENIDTLGIMGSDLYSIAGSSDQVNASNVILNGVRYGSIADSYNRTTQISVNKHAVNNLVDGNNTVTLQSLTDNMCIYGTILAITYVDPTVNVTNF
;
A
#
# COMPACT_ATOMS: atom_id res chain seq x y z
N MET A 1 -25.42 -70.94 -33.64
CA MET A 1 -24.13 -70.22 -33.45
C MET A 1 -23.75 -70.34 -31.98
N ASN A 2 -22.52 -70.71 -31.60
CA ASN A 2 -21.23 -69.99 -31.74
C ASN A 2 -21.25 -68.63 -31.01
N LYS A 3 -20.39 -68.34 -30.02
CA LYS A 3 -19.22 -69.08 -29.48
C LYS A 3 -19.04 -68.90 -27.96
N LYS A 4 -18.65 -70.02 -27.32
CA LYS A 4 -17.74 -70.18 -26.16
C LYS A 4 -17.76 -69.13 -25.03
N ILE A 5 -18.26 -69.58 -23.88
CA ILE A 5 -17.69 -69.24 -22.55
C ILE A 5 -16.21 -69.64 -22.52
N THR A 6 -15.36 -68.82 -21.91
CA THR A 6 -13.98 -69.19 -21.54
C THR A 6 -13.80 -68.95 -20.05
N VAL A 7 -13.77 -70.02 -19.25
CA VAL A 7 -13.29 -69.97 -17.87
C VAL A 7 -11.76 -70.02 -17.92
N LEU A 8 -11.08 -69.05 -17.32
CA LEU A 8 -9.63 -69.07 -17.16
C LEU A 8 -9.28 -69.19 -15.68
N LEU A 9 -8.72 -70.34 -15.30
CA LEU A 9 -8.35 -70.67 -13.93
C LEU A 9 -7.01 -70.03 -13.58
N PHE A 10 -7.01 -68.86 -12.94
CA PHE A 10 -5.79 -68.22 -12.46
C PHE A 10 -5.38 -68.76 -11.09
N ILE A 11 -4.48 -69.75 -11.08
CA ILE A 11 -3.75 -70.14 -9.87
C ILE A 11 -2.68 -69.08 -9.62
N VAL A 12 -2.98 -68.11 -8.77
CA VAL A 12 -2.01 -67.11 -8.31
C VAL A 12 -1.20 -67.72 -7.16
N THR A 13 -0.09 -68.36 -7.49
CA THR A 13 0.93 -68.74 -6.50
C THR A 13 1.59 -67.46 -5.99
N LEU A 14 1.16 -66.97 -4.82
CA LEU A 14 1.72 -65.77 -4.19
C LEU A 14 3.14 -66.07 -3.65
N ILE A 15 4.13 -65.99 -4.54
CA ILE A 15 5.54 -65.97 -4.14
C ILE A 15 5.82 -64.55 -3.63
N CYS A 16 5.80 -64.38 -2.31
CA CYS A 16 6.37 -63.20 -1.67
C CYS A 16 7.88 -63.19 -1.93
N LEU A 17 8.29 -62.44 -2.96
CA LEU A 17 9.69 -62.14 -3.23
C LEU A 17 10.21 -61.24 -2.09
N ILE A 18 10.89 -61.85 -1.12
CA ILE A 18 11.59 -61.14 -0.04
C ILE A 18 12.77 -60.39 -0.68
N SER A 19 12.53 -59.15 -1.09
CA SER A 19 13.54 -58.28 -1.67
C SER A 19 14.44 -57.72 -0.56
N THR A 20 15.55 -58.40 -0.30
CA THR A 20 16.64 -57.85 0.53
C THR A 20 17.24 -56.64 -0.16
N VAL A 21 17.18 -55.48 0.50
CA VAL A 21 17.91 -54.27 0.10
C VAL A 21 19.11 -54.11 1.03
N SER A 22 20.22 -53.56 0.52
CA SER A 22 21.33 -53.09 1.38
C SER A 22 20.86 -52.03 2.37
N ALA A 23 21.61 -51.81 3.45
CA ALA A 23 21.29 -50.88 4.54
C ALA A 23 20.70 -49.54 4.04
N GLU A 24 19.53 -49.19 4.56
CA GLU A 24 18.72 -48.05 4.13
C GLU A 24 19.24 -46.77 4.78
N ASN A 25 20.02 -45.96 4.05
CA ASN A 25 20.33 -44.59 4.48
C ASN A 25 19.04 -43.77 4.60
N LEU A 26 19.00 -42.81 5.52
CA LEU A 26 17.85 -41.92 5.64
C LEU A 26 17.74 -41.05 4.37
N THR A 27 16.56 -41.04 3.76
CA THR A 27 16.24 -40.23 2.58
C THR A 27 15.13 -39.24 2.91
N THR A 28 15.10 -38.10 2.21
CA THR A 28 14.02 -37.11 2.38
C THR A 28 12.70 -37.72 1.93
N THR A 29 11.82 -38.03 2.88
CA THR A 29 10.48 -38.59 2.63
C THR A 29 9.40 -37.53 2.60
N ASP A 30 9.70 -36.31 3.08
CA ASP A 30 8.89 -35.11 2.90
C ASP A 30 9.71 -33.83 3.14
N SER A 31 9.31 -32.72 2.53
CA SER A 31 9.89 -31.39 2.74
C SER A 31 8.98 -30.29 2.20
N GLY A 32 8.90 -29.14 2.87
CA GLY A 32 8.05 -28.04 2.42
C GLY A 32 8.24 -26.75 3.21
N THR A 33 7.32 -25.80 3.01
CA THR A 33 7.29 -24.51 3.70
C THR A 33 5.95 -24.34 4.42
N VAL A 34 5.99 -23.96 5.69
CA VAL A 34 4.80 -23.64 6.50
C VAL A 34 5.02 -22.37 7.32
N ASN A 35 3.94 -21.69 7.72
CA ASN A 35 4.01 -20.50 8.55
C ASN A 35 3.69 -20.76 10.04
N GLY A 36 3.06 -21.88 10.39
CA GLY A 36 2.49 -22.09 11.73
C GLY A 36 3.49 -22.61 12.74
N GLY A 37 4.02 -23.80 12.46
CA GLY A 37 5.00 -24.52 13.25
C GLY A 37 5.47 -25.82 12.58
N PHE A 38 6.64 -26.30 13.00
CA PHE A 38 7.16 -27.63 12.67
C PHE A 38 7.46 -28.38 13.96
N TYR A 39 6.51 -29.20 14.39
CA TYR A 39 6.58 -29.99 15.61
C TYR A 39 7.30 -31.32 15.36
N THR A 40 8.22 -31.68 16.25
CA THR A 40 8.93 -32.95 16.24
C THR A 40 9.15 -33.41 17.69
N HIS A 41 8.62 -34.57 18.05
CA HIS A 41 8.86 -35.18 19.35
C HIS A 41 8.62 -36.70 19.34
N ALA A 42 9.44 -37.45 20.06
CA ALA A 42 9.27 -38.87 20.35
C ALA A 42 9.60 -39.17 21.82
N VAL A 43 8.91 -40.17 22.36
CA VAL A 43 9.01 -40.56 23.76
C VAL A 43 9.06 -42.08 23.93
N GLN A 44 9.86 -42.52 24.90
CA GLN A 44 9.77 -43.85 25.50
C GLN A 44 9.05 -43.69 26.84
N ASN A 45 7.73 -43.91 26.86
CA ASN A 45 6.88 -43.51 27.99
C ASN A 45 7.08 -44.40 29.23
N THR A 46 7.16 -45.72 29.07
CA THR A 46 7.77 -46.61 30.08
C THR A 46 9.23 -46.92 29.67
N PRO A 47 10.23 -46.75 30.56
CA PRO A 47 11.62 -47.10 30.26
C PRO A 47 11.79 -48.56 29.80
N TYR A 48 12.70 -48.81 28.85
CA TYR A 48 12.83 -50.11 28.18
C TYR A 48 13.10 -51.28 29.15
N GLY A 49 13.81 -51.02 30.25
CA GLY A 49 14.06 -52.03 31.29
C GLY A 49 12.82 -52.39 32.13
N ASP A 50 11.85 -51.49 32.24
CA ASP A 50 10.67 -51.60 33.10
C ASP A 50 9.43 -52.14 32.35
N GLN A 51 9.52 -52.31 31.03
CA GLN A 51 8.45 -52.87 30.20
C GLN A 51 8.33 -54.39 30.34
N GLU A 52 7.09 -54.88 30.43
CA GLU A 52 6.80 -56.32 30.48
C GLU A 52 7.03 -57.02 29.14
N SER A 53 7.88 -58.05 29.15
CA SER A 53 8.39 -58.70 27.92
C SER A 53 7.34 -59.50 27.12
N GLU A 54 6.19 -59.84 27.72
CA GLU A 54 5.12 -60.62 27.06
C GLU A 54 3.97 -59.76 26.53
N SER A 55 3.74 -58.56 27.08
CA SER A 55 2.79 -57.58 26.53
C SER A 55 3.07 -56.19 27.09
N VAL A 56 3.23 -55.21 26.22
CA VAL A 56 3.33 -53.78 26.59
C VAL A 56 2.07 -53.07 26.12
N ASN A 57 1.58 -52.11 26.91
CA ASN A 57 0.49 -51.22 26.56
C ASN A 57 0.94 -49.78 26.85
N GLU A 58 1.02 -48.96 25.81
CA GLU A 58 1.44 -47.55 25.91
C GLU A 58 0.32 -46.61 25.48
N SER A 59 0.33 -45.41 26.06
CA SER A 59 -0.60 -44.32 25.73
C SER A 59 0.12 -42.98 25.84
N VAL A 60 0.22 -42.25 24.73
CA VAL A 60 0.95 -40.98 24.63
C VAL A 60 0.03 -39.89 24.09
N SER A 61 0.12 -38.68 24.64
CA SER A 61 -0.59 -37.49 24.15
C SER A 61 0.43 -36.47 23.65
N PHE A 62 0.29 -36.02 22.41
CA PHE A 62 1.13 -34.97 21.82
C PHE A 62 0.27 -33.72 21.59
N ASN A 63 0.62 -32.59 22.21
CA ASN A 63 0.05 -31.28 21.90
C ASN A 63 1.03 -30.52 21.00
N PHE A 64 0.82 -30.49 19.69
CA PHE A 64 1.83 -30.02 18.75
C PHE A 64 1.89 -28.49 18.56
N VAL A 65 1.08 -27.74 19.31
CA VAL A 65 1.04 -26.26 19.25
C VAL A 65 1.55 -25.59 20.52
N ASN A 66 1.23 -26.14 21.70
CA ASN A 66 1.54 -25.53 23.00
C ASN A 66 2.73 -26.18 23.75
N ASP A 67 3.64 -26.85 23.04
CA ASP A 67 4.70 -27.65 23.68
C ASP A 67 5.97 -26.84 23.99
N ASP A 68 6.19 -26.58 25.28
CA ASP A 68 7.42 -26.00 25.82
C ASP A 68 8.60 -27.02 25.87
N SER A 69 8.42 -28.28 25.45
CA SER A 69 9.46 -29.35 25.51
C SER A 69 10.71 -29.09 24.66
N ASN A 70 10.74 -28.04 23.84
CA ASN A 70 11.91 -27.67 23.04
C ASN A 70 13.02 -27.00 23.88
N THR A 71 13.57 -27.74 24.83
CA THR A 71 14.81 -27.40 25.56
C THR A 71 16.04 -27.60 24.67
N VAL A 72 16.19 -26.73 23.67
CA VAL A 72 17.28 -26.82 22.69
C VAL A 72 18.62 -26.39 23.29
N GLN A 73 19.67 -27.20 23.14
CA GLN A 73 21.02 -26.80 23.56
C GLN A 73 21.68 -25.82 22.58
N THR A 74 22.34 -24.80 23.14
CA THR A 74 23.27 -23.91 22.41
C THR A 74 24.66 -24.54 22.32
N THR A 75 25.20 -24.72 21.12
CA THR A 75 26.53 -25.31 20.92
C THR A 75 27.64 -24.38 21.44
N SER A 76 28.24 -24.71 22.58
CA SER A 76 29.36 -23.92 23.14
C SER A 76 30.71 -24.33 22.52
N ASN A 77 31.45 -23.36 21.98
CA ASN A 77 32.78 -23.61 21.38
C ASN A 77 33.80 -24.12 22.42
N ALA A 78 34.58 -25.13 22.02
CA ALA A 78 35.45 -25.88 22.93
C ALA A 78 36.58 -25.04 23.55
N LYS A 79 36.87 -25.30 24.84
CA LYS A 79 38.16 -24.93 25.44
C LYS A 79 39.28 -25.63 24.68
N LYS A 80 40.28 -24.88 24.20
CA LYS A 80 41.54 -25.45 23.74
C LYS A 80 42.19 -26.27 24.84
N SER A 81 42.46 -27.54 24.55
CA SER A 81 43.31 -28.40 25.35
C SER A 81 44.78 -27.99 25.17
N ASN A 82 45.46 -27.60 26.25
CA ASN A 82 46.90 -27.76 26.36
C ASN A 82 47.16 -28.85 27.39
N PHE A 83 47.92 -29.88 26.99
CA PHE A 83 48.70 -30.66 27.95
C PHE A 83 49.76 -29.73 28.55
N ASP A 84 49.90 -29.74 29.87
CA ASP A 84 51.24 -29.84 30.46
C ASP A 84 51.18 -30.47 31.86
N THR A 85 52.36 -30.70 32.41
CA THR A 85 52.66 -31.66 33.47
C THR A 85 52.63 -31.00 34.85
N ALA A 86 52.60 -31.81 35.91
CA ALA A 86 52.49 -31.38 37.29
C ALA A 86 53.54 -30.35 37.73
N THR A 87 53.14 -29.42 38.62
CA THR A 87 53.90 -29.06 39.84
C THR A 87 52.98 -28.45 40.91
N GLN A 88 53.44 -28.56 42.14
CA GLN A 88 52.79 -28.26 43.41
C GLN A 88 52.78 -26.74 43.75
N SER A 89 51.94 -26.36 44.73
CA SER A 89 52.26 -25.36 45.77
C SER A 89 51.77 -23.88 45.67
N THR A 90 50.92 -23.52 46.64
CA THR A 90 50.99 -22.34 47.54
C THR A 90 50.70 -20.88 47.08
N THR A 91 49.58 -20.33 47.59
CA THR A 91 49.53 -19.33 48.70
C THR A 91 49.34 -17.80 48.43
N LYS A 92 48.23 -17.27 49.01
CA LYS A 92 47.97 -15.91 49.59
C LYS A 92 47.73 -14.69 48.66
N THR A 93 46.54 -14.06 48.71
CA THR A 93 46.09 -12.87 49.53
C THR A 93 46.76 -11.53 49.16
N ASN A 94 46.10 -10.35 49.16
CA ASN A 94 44.96 -9.84 49.94
C ASN A 94 43.89 -9.14 49.04
N THR A 95 42.61 -8.95 49.38
CA THR A 95 42.02 -8.08 50.45
C THR A 95 42.49 -6.61 50.39
N THR A 96 41.69 -5.56 50.59
CA THR A 96 40.35 -5.37 51.23
C THR A 96 39.70 -4.13 50.53
N THR A 97 38.40 -3.79 50.54
CA THR A 97 37.24 -4.07 51.42
C THR A 97 35.94 -4.09 50.53
N LYS A 98 34.67 -3.76 50.87
CA LYS A 98 33.99 -3.16 52.04
C LYS A 98 32.54 -3.70 52.20
N LYS A 99 31.94 -3.46 53.36
CA LYS A 99 30.53 -3.67 53.76
C LYS A 99 29.83 -2.30 53.91
N SER A 100 28.51 -2.14 54.02
CA SER A 100 27.28 -2.97 53.86
C SER A 100 26.11 -1.99 53.53
N SER A 101 24.80 -2.28 53.44
CA SER A 101 23.86 -3.29 54.00
C SER A 101 22.67 -3.48 53.01
N ALA A 102 21.54 -4.14 53.25
CA ALA A 102 20.90 -4.75 54.43
C ALA A 102 20.09 -6.02 54.06
N THR A 103 19.49 -6.67 55.07
CA THR A 103 18.84 -8.00 54.98
C THR A 103 17.35 -7.95 54.63
N ASN A 104 16.83 -9.02 54.02
CA ASN A 104 15.48 -9.53 54.34
C ASN A 104 15.38 -11.04 54.05
N THR A 105 14.44 -11.73 54.70
CA THR A 105 14.30 -13.20 54.70
C THR A 105 12.88 -13.65 54.40
N ASN A 106 12.73 -14.85 53.83
CA ASN A 106 11.79 -15.94 54.19
C ASN A 106 11.70 -16.92 52.98
N THR A 107 12.12 -18.19 53.07
CA THR A 107 11.50 -19.33 53.80
C THR A 107 10.28 -19.89 53.07
N ALA A 108 10.33 -21.17 52.71
CA ALA A 108 9.34 -21.85 51.88
C ALA A 108 8.15 -22.42 52.68
N THR A 109 7.02 -22.66 51.98
CA THR A 109 5.85 -23.38 52.51
C THR A 109 5.51 -24.55 51.58
N LYS A 110 5.36 -25.75 52.16
CA LYS A 110 4.94 -26.98 51.48
C LYS A 110 3.48 -27.24 51.82
N ILE A 111 2.59 -27.39 50.84
CA ILE A 111 1.15 -27.63 51.05
C ILE A 111 0.75 -28.94 50.40
N ASN A 112 0.30 -29.90 51.21
CA ASN A 112 -0.50 -31.04 50.76
C ASN A 112 -1.97 -30.62 50.73
N THR A 113 -2.68 -30.89 49.63
CA THR A 113 -4.16 -30.90 49.63
C THR A 113 -4.68 -32.12 48.88
N THR A 114 -4.96 -33.19 49.62
CA THR A 114 -5.86 -34.25 49.18
C THR A 114 -7.28 -33.69 49.22
N THR A 115 -7.99 -33.65 48.09
CA THR A 115 -9.37 -33.18 48.04
C THR A 115 -10.26 -34.27 47.44
N ASN A 116 -11.27 -34.70 48.19
CA ASN A 116 -12.19 -35.74 47.76
C ASN A 116 -13.25 -35.21 46.79
N ILE A 117 -13.69 -36.14 45.94
CA ILE A 117 -14.79 -36.05 44.98
C ILE A 117 -16.02 -35.33 45.56
N ASN A 118 -16.62 -34.44 44.77
CA ASN A 118 -18.06 -34.15 44.83
C ASN A 118 -18.59 -34.00 43.40
N ASN A 119 -19.72 -34.66 43.12
CA ASN A 119 -20.31 -34.68 41.79
C ASN A 119 -20.96 -33.33 41.44
N LEU A 120 -20.40 -32.62 40.46
CA LEU A 120 -21.15 -31.69 39.63
C LEU A 120 -21.14 -32.20 38.19
N LYS A 121 -22.33 -32.57 37.72
CA LYS A 121 -22.54 -33.12 36.37
C LYS A 121 -22.70 -31.97 35.36
N THR A 122 -21.64 -31.21 35.15
CA THR A 122 -21.54 -30.29 34.01
C THR A 122 -21.26 -31.08 32.75
N GLU A 123 -22.11 -30.90 31.73
CA GLU A 123 -21.91 -31.48 30.40
C GLU A 123 -20.69 -30.80 29.77
N SER A 124 -19.59 -31.54 29.62
CA SER A 124 -18.36 -31.05 29.01
C SER A 124 -18.55 -30.94 27.50
N SER A 125 -19.06 -29.80 27.05
CA SER A 125 -18.81 -29.35 25.68
C SER A 125 -17.32 -29.03 25.54
N ASN A 126 -16.50 -30.08 25.38
CA ASN A 126 -15.11 -29.96 24.97
C ASN A 126 -15.11 -29.41 23.54
N THR A 127 -15.18 -28.08 23.42
CA THR A 127 -14.93 -27.36 22.17
C THR A 127 -13.45 -27.53 21.87
N THR A 128 -13.14 -28.58 21.10
CA THR A 128 -11.77 -29.02 20.87
C THR A 128 -11.01 -27.97 20.08
N SER A 129 -10.00 -27.38 20.72
CA SER A 129 -9.25 -26.27 20.16
C SER A 129 -8.43 -26.74 18.96
N LYS A 130 -8.73 -26.13 17.82
CA LYS A 130 -7.91 -26.15 16.62
C LYS A 130 -7.40 -24.72 16.39
N SER A 131 -6.09 -24.52 16.42
CA SER A 131 -5.43 -23.22 16.19
C SER A 131 -4.61 -23.19 14.90
N PHE A 132 -4.30 -24.36 14.31
CA PHE A 132 -3.80 -24.45 12.94
C PHE A 132 -4.91 -24.21 11.90
N THR A 133 -4.56 -23.73 10.70
CA THR A 133 -5.48 -23.66 9.55
C THR A 133 -5.51 -24.99 8.80
N ASN A 134 -4.34 -25.44 8.34
CA ASN A 134 -4.11 -26.73 7.71
C ASN A 134 -2.87 -27.43 8.27
N ILE A 135 -2.85 -28.76 8.14
CA ILE A 135 -1.64 -29.59 8.25
C ILE A 135 -1.10 -29.76 6.84
N SER A 136 0.17 -29.42 6.60
CA SER A 136 0.86 -29.70 5.34
C SER A 136 1.45 -31.10 5.32
N SER A 137 1.88 -31.60 6.49
CA SER A 137 2.40 -32.95 6.66
C SER A 137 2.29 -33.39 8.11
N ALA A 138 1.99 -34.66 8.36
CA ALA A 138 2.16 -35.25 9.67
C ALA A 138 2.44 -36.74 9.55
N LYS A 139 3.39 -37.23 10.36
CA LYS A 139 3.87 -38.61 10.32
C LYS A 139 3.92 -39.18 11.73
N LEU A 140 3.39 -40.38 11.93
CA LEU A 140 3.50 -41.15 13.16
C LEU A 140 4.54 -42.28 12.95
N TYR A 141 5.49 -42.40 13.86
CA TYR A 141 6.50 -43.46 13.87
C TYR A 141 6.50 -44.19 15.22
N THR A 142 6.77 -45.49 15.19
CA THR A 142 7.00 -46.31 16.40
C THR A 142 7.93 -47.48 16.08
N MET A 143 8.62 -48.00 17.10
CA MET A 143 9.56 -49.11 16.96
C MET A 143 9.26 -50.21 17.99
N VAL A 144 9.10 -51.45 17.52
CA VAL A 144 8.89 -52.64 18.37
C VAL A 144 10.11 -53.55 18.31
N TYR A 145 10.69 -53.88 19.47
CA TYR A 145 11.67 -54.96 19.57
C TYR A 145 10.95 -56.32 19.57
N VAL A 146 11.47 -57.27 18.81
CA VAL A 146 11.06 -58.67 18.76
C VAL A 146 12.32 -59.50 18.73
N GLN A 147 12.60 -60.22 19.82
CA GLN A 147 13.86 -60.91 20.05
C GLN A 147 14.25 -61.85 18.89
N ASN A 148 15.57 -61.97 18.67
CA ASN A 148 16.16 -62.82 17.62
C ASN A 148 15.89 -62.25 16.20
N VAL A 149 16.17 -63.05 15.17
CA VAL A 149 16.11 -62.67 13.74
C VAL A 149 15.33 -63.68 12.89
N ASN A 150 14.56 -64.57 13.52
CA ASN A 150 13.86 -65.67 12.85
C ASN A 150 12.37 -65.74 13.23
N THR A 151 11.59 -66.44 12.42
CA THR A 151 10.13 -66.51 12.48
C THR A 151 9.53 -67.46 13.53
N ARG A 152 10.35 -68.07 14.41
CA ARG A 152 9.86 -68.82 15.58
C ARG A 152 9.52 -67.92 16.77
N ILE A 153 9.90 -66.65 16.68
CA ILE A 153 9.66 -65.61 17.69
C ILE A 153 8.97 -64.43 17.01
N SER A 154 7.79 -64.07 17.50
CA SER A 154 6.93 -63.04 16.89
C SER A 154 5.98 -62.41 17.91
N SER A 155 5.58 -61.17 17.65
CA SER A 155 4.58 -60.43 18.43
C SER A 155 3.41 -60.01 17.56
N TYR A 156 2.21 -59.88 18.15
CA TYR A 156 1.14 -59.07 17.59
C TYR A 156 1.35 -57.60 17.97
N VAL A 157 0.92 -56.69 17.09
CA VAL A 157 0.82 -55.25 17.37
C VAL A 157 -0.57 -54.73 17.07
N ASN A 158 -1.06 -53.83 17.94
CA ASN A 158 -2.24 -53.00 17.71
C ASN A 158 -1.82 -51.53 17.84
N LEU A 159 -2.28 -50.69 16.93
CA LEU A 159 -2.02 -49.26 16.94
C LEU A 159 -3.32 -48.52 16.60
N SER A 160 -3.76 -47.65 17.51
CA SER A 160 -4.98 -46.87 17.39
C SER A 160 -4.74 -45.43 17.83
N VAL A 161 -5.42 -44.49 17.19
CA VAL A 161 -5.17 -43.06 17.37
C VAL A 161 -6.48 -42.30 17.47
N ASP A 162 -6.50 -41.37 18.41
CA ASP A 162 -7.51 -40.33 18.64
C ASP A 162 -6.99 -39.03 18.01
N PHE A 163 -7.79 -38.42 17.13
CA PHE A 163 -7.41 -37.25 16.34
C PHE A 163 -8.30 -36.00 16.55
N ASP A 164 -9.45 -36.13 17.22
CA ASP A 164 -10.29 -35.03 17.72
C ASP A 164 -10.17 -34.80 19.23
N ASN A 165 -9.36 -35.60 19.93
CA ASN A 165 -9.12 -35.48 21.37
C ASN A 165 -10.43 -35.61 22.18
N ASP A 166 -11.31 -36.53 21.76
CA ASP A 166 -12.55 -36.88 22.48
C ASP A 166 -12.36 -38.07 23.45
N GLY A 167 -11.22 -38.76 23.37
CA GLY A 167 -10.85 -39.91 24.20
C GLY A 167 -11.21 -41.28 23.60
N VAL A 168 -11.92 -41.31 22.48
CA VAL A 168 -12.15 -42.50 21.63
C VAL A 168 -10.99 -42.61 20.64
N TYR A 169 -10.58 -43.84 20.33
CA TYR A 169 -9.44 -44.13 19.46
C TYR A 169 -9.98 -44.85 18.22
N GLU A 170 -10.72 -44.11 17.40
CA GLU A 170 -11.52 -44.64 16.30
C GLU A 170 -10.69 -44.93 15.04
N THR A 171 -9.55 -44.25 14.88
CA THR A 171 -8.62 -44.50 13.77
C THR A 171 -7.63 -45.61 14.12
N VAL A 172 -7.95 -46.84 13.71
CA VAL A 172 -7.06 -48.01 13.87
C VAL A 172 -6.09 -48.09 12.69
N LEU A 173 -4.80 -48.02 12.98
CA LEU A 173 -3.70 -48.11 12.00
C LEU A 173 -3.16 -49.54 11.88
N GLU A 174 -3.12 -50.29 12.98
CA GLU A 174 -2.79 -51.73 12.98
C GLU A 174 -3.75 -52.49 13.90
N ASN A 175 -4.20 -53.67 13.47
CA ASN A 175 -5.17 -54.49 14.19
C ASN A 175 -4.73 -55.95 14.17
N ASN A 176 -4.19 -56.41 15.31
CA ASN A 176 -3.64 -57.74 15.52
C ASN A 176 -2.63 -58.16 14.45
N THR A 177 -1.79 -57.21 14.01
CA THR A 177 -0.81 -57.40 12.93
C THR A 177 0.37 -58.21 13.43
N LEU A 178 0.70 -59.30 12.74
CA LEU A 178 1.71 -60.26 13.18
C LEU A 178 3.12 -59.88 12.69
N LEU A 179 3.99 -59.44 13.60
CA LEU A 179 5.39 -59.11 13.36
C LEU A 179 6.24 -60.39 13.21
N ASN A 180 6.17 -61.02 12.04
CA ASN A 180 6.78 -62.32 11.77
C ASN A 180 7.46 -62.46 10.39
N ILE A 181 8.54 -61.70 10.15
CA ILE A 181 9.48 -61.88 9.03
C ILE A 181 10.89 -62.19 9.55
N SER A 182 11.65 -63.06 8.87
CA SER A 182 13.07 -63.27 9.17
C SER A 182 13.91 -62.04 8.79
N SER A 183 15.05 -61.89 9.47
CA SER A 183 16.08 -60.90 9.21
C SER A 183 17.48 -61.54 9.31
N ASP A 184 18.53 -60.77 9.03
CA ASP A 184 19.94 -61.18 9.19
C ASP A 184 20.60 -60.54 10.43
N ARG A 185 21.92 -60.70 10.54
CA ARG A 185 22.78 -60.02 11.51
C ARG A 185 23.73 -59.00 10.87
N GLU A 186 23.50 -58.67 9.60
CA GLU A 186 24.36 -57.86 8.74
C GLU A 186 23.75 -56.46 8.46
N GLY A 187 22.55 -56.19 8.97
CA GLY A 187 21.88 -54.88 8.84
C GLY A 187 20.89 -54.78 7.68
N GLY A 188 20.52 -55.90 7.04
CA GLY A 188 19.55 -55.89 5.94
C GLY A 188 18.17 -55.37 6.35
N VAL A 189 17.50 -54.65 5.45
CA VAL A 189 16.15 -54.12 5.68
C VAL A 189 15.10 -55.05 5.07
N TYR A 190 14.27 -55.63 5.93
CA TYR A 190 13.26 -56.64 5.58
C TYR A 190 11.85 -56.05 5.70
N ARG A 191 11.24 -55.69 4.57
CA ARG A 191 9.90 -55.09 4.55
C ARG A 191 8.81 -56.15 4.74
N LEU A 192 7.96 -55.97 5.76
CA LEU A 192 6.83 -56.85 6.10
C LEU A 192 5.56 -56.46 5.33
N ASN A 193 5.28 -55.15 5.26
CA ASN A 193 4.20 -54.54 4.47
C ASN A 193 4.63 -53.12 4.05
N GLU A 194 3.74 -52.31 3.48
CA GLU A 194 4.07 -50.95 3.01
C GLU A 194 4.49 -49.96 4.12
N ASN A 195 4.16 -50.26 5.39
CA ASN A 195 4.35 -49.40 6.56
C ASN A 195 5.35 -49.96 7.59
N ILE A 196 5.77 -51.22 7.47
CA ILE A 196 6.55 -51.94 8.50
C ILE A 196 7.81 -52.58 7.91
N THR A 197 8.97 -52.28 8.50
CA THR A 197 10.28 -52.89 8.16
C THR A 197 11.00 -53.46 9.39
N ARG A 198 11.63 -54.63 9.25
CA ARG A 198 12.52 -55.24 10.27
C ARG A 198 13.99 -55.03 9.90
N VAL A 199 14.80 -54.62 10.87
CA VAL A 199 16.28 -54.71 10.81
C VAL A 199 16.76 -55.35 12.11
N TYR A 200 17.49 -56.45 12.01
CA TYR A 200 17.86 -57.27 13.18
C TYR A 200 16.60 -57.66 13.97
N SER A 201 16.51 -57.31 15.25
CA SER A 201 15.35 -57.57 16.12
C SER A 201 14.32 -56.44 16.16
N ASP A 202 14.57 -55.27 15.58
CA ASP A 202 13.62 -54.15 15.67
C ASP A 202 12.73 -54.06 14.41
N TYR A 203 11.45 -53.79 14.62
CA TYR A 203 10.45 -53.45 13.61
C TYR A 203 10.12 -51.96 13.69
N LEU A 204 10.37 -51.20 12.62
CA LEU A 204 9.96 -49.80 12.47
C LEU A 204 8.61 -49.76 11.75
N LEU A 205 7.65 -49.07 12.36
CA LEU A 205 6.31 -48.83 11.81
C LEU A 205 6.16 -47.33 11.54
N TYR A 206 5.62 -46.94 10.38
CA TYR A 206 5.45 -45.53 10.00
C TYR A 206 4.15 -45.28 9.21
N TYR A 207 3.47 -44.16 9.51
CA TYR A 207 2.17 -43.81 8.91
C TYR A 207 2.09 -42.33 8.55
N ASP A 208 1.49 -42.03 7.39
CA ASP A 208 1.02 -40.67 7.09
C ASP A 208 -0.36 -40.45 7.74
N ILE A 209 -0.46 -39.38 8.53
CA ILE A 209 -1.64 -39.07 9.34
C ILE A 209 -2.16 -37.65 9.12
N ALA A 210 -1.58 -36.89 8.18
CA ALA A 210 -1.89 -35.47 7.96
C ALA A 210 -3.39 -35.19 7.76
N LYS A 211 -4.08 -36.10 7.05
CA LYS A 211 -5.51 -36.00 6.72
C LYS A 211 -6.48 -36.38 7.85
N TYR A 212 -5.97 -36.94 8.96
CA TYR A 212 -6.81 -37.40 10.08
C TYR A 212 -6.85 -36.40 11.24
N ILE A 213 -5.79 -35.60 11.45
CA ILE A 213 -5.68 -34.64 12.55
C ILE A 213 -6.78 -33.57 12.46
N LYS A 214 -7.64 -33.50 13.48
CA LYS A 214 -8.75 -32.53 13.56
C LYS A 214 -8.44 -31.38 14.54
N THR A 215 -7.55 -31.59 15.51
CA THR A 215 -7.31 -30.68 16.66
C THR A 215 -5.81 -30.57 16.99
N ASP A 216 -5.46 -29.66 17.90
CA ASP A 216 -4.07 -29.40 18.31
C ASP A 216 -3.43 -30.54 19.14
N VAL A 217 -4.19 -31.60 19.44
CA VAL A 217 -3.77 -32.78 20.22
C VAL A 217 -3.98 -34.07 19.43
N VAL A 218 -3.01 -34.99 19.51
CA VAL A 218 -3.10 -36.35 18.98
C VAL A 218 -2.78 -37.34 20.10
N ASN A 219 -3.71 -38.25 20.42
CA ASN A 219 -3.47 -39.30 21.42
C ASN A 219 -3.28 -40.66 20.76
N VAL A 220 -2.18 -41.34 21.07
CA VAL A 220 -1.77 -42.61 20.44
C VAL A 220 -1.81 -43.73 21.48
N LYS A 221 -2.51 -44.82 21.16
CA LYS A 221 -2.52 -46.08 21.91
C LYS A 221 -1.84 -47.18 21.13
N MET A 222 -0.87 -47.82 21.75
CA MET A 222 -0.13 -48.93 21.17
C MET A 222 -0.11 -50.12 22.13
N GLN A 223 -0.37 -51.31 21.60
CA GLN A 223 -0.22 -52.56 22.35
C GLN A 223 0.64 -53.53 21.56
N THR A 224 1.48 -54.27 22.28
CA THR A 224 2.19 -55.45 21.78
C THR A 224 1.82 -56.68 22.62
N THR A 225 1.92 -57.88 22.04
CA THR A 225 1.72 -59.14 22.77
C THR A 225 2.50 -60.28 22.12
N SER A 226 3.15 -61.15 22.90
CA SER A 226 3.78 -62.39 22.41
C SER A 226 2.81 -63.24 21.59
N ALA A 227 3.15 -63.52 20.34
CA ALA A 227 2.35 -64.35 19.42
C ALA A 227 2.89 -65.78 19.28
N ALA A 228 4.22 -65.93 19.28
CA ALA A 228 4.90 -67.22 19.31
C ALA A 228 6.28 -67.06 19.95
N GLY A 229 6.66 -68.01 20.81
CA GLY A 229 7.85 -67.90 21.67
C GLY A 229 7.72 -66.80 22.73
N TYR A 230 8.77 -66.63 23.52
CA TYR A 230 8.97 -65.43 24.34
C TYR A 230 9.56 -64.36 23.42
N SER A 231 8.79 -63.32 23.08
CA SER A 231 9.18 -62.37 22.04
C SER A 231 9.87 -61.11 22.52
N ASP A 232 9.83 -60.82 23.83
CA ASP A 232 10.38 -59.59 24.42
C ASP A 232 9.81 -58.35 23.70
N GLY A 233 8.48 -58.30 23.54
CA GLY A 233 7.76 -57.47 22.57
C GLY A 233 7.73 -55.95 22.85
N LYS A 234 8.85 -55.37 23.27
CA LYS A 234 8.95 -54.01 23.85
C LYS A 234 8.78 -52.89 22.83
N ILE A 235 8.19 -51.78 23.26
CA ILE A 235 8.00 -50.56 22.46
C ILE A 235 9.16 -49.61 22.76
N LYS A 236 10.06 -49.40 21.81
CA LYS A 236 11.23 -48.53 22.01
C LYS A 236 10.90 -47.04 22.00
N PHE A 237 9.93 -46.61 21.18
CA PHE A 237 9.41 -45.23 21.21
C PHE A 237 8.07 -45.13 20.48
N ILE A 238 7.33 -44.06 20.75
CA ILE A 238 6.25 -43.52 19.89
C ILE A 238 6.62 -42.06 19.58
N GLY A 239 6.50 -41.62 18.32
CA GLY A 239 6.93 -40.29 17.91
C GLY A 239 6.12 -39.67 16.77
N LEU A 240 5.93 -38.35 16.86
CA LEU A 240 5.08 -37.55 16.00
C LEU A 240 5.90 -36.42 15.34
N ILE A 241 5.69 -36.24 14.03
CA ILE A 241 6.05 -35.03 13.30
C ILE A 241 4.77 -34.34 12.82
N VAL A 242 4.67 -33.00 12.93
CA VAL A 242 3.59 -32.20 12.32
C VAL A 242 4.14 -30.89 11.74
N ALA A 243 3.95 -30.66 10.44
CA ALA A 243 4.15 -29.38 9.77
C ALA A 243 2.79 -28.71 9.51
N TYR A 244 2.55 -27.53 10.08
CA TYR A 244 1.23 -26.89 10.04
C TYR A 244 1.29 -25.38 9.79
N ASN A 245 0.21 -24.83 9.23
CA ASN A 245 0.00 -23.41 9.02
C ASN A 245 -0.97 -22.82 10.05
N LYS A 246 -0.92 -21.50 10.28
CA LYS A 246 -1.85 -20.75 11.15
C LYS A 246 -2.16 -19.37 10.56
N GLU A 247 -3.22 -18.73 11.03
CA GLU A 247 -3.50 -17.33 10.68
C GLU A 247 -2.57 -16.38 11.44
N ASN A 248 -2.29 -15.21 10.85
CA ASN A 248 -1.53 -14.11 11.49
C ASN A 248 -0.14 -14.51 12.02
N SER A 249 0.56 -15.44 11.35
CA SER A 249 1.92 -15.81 11.73
C SER A 249 2.97 -14.75 11.36
N ASP A 250 3.96 -14.60 12.23
CA ASP A 250 5.15 -13.77 12.05
C ASP A 250 6.33 -14.52 11.42
N LYS A 251 6.17 -15.79 11.00
CA LYS A 251 7.29 -16.67 10.60
C LYS A 251 7.01 -17.48 9.33
N ASN A 252 8.08 -17.81 8.61
CA ASN A 252 8.14 -18.85 7.59
C ASN A 252 9.17 -19.91 8.01
N ILE A 253 8.79 -21.18 7.93
CA ILE A 253 9.60 -22.33 8.32
C ILE A 253 9.73 -23.25 7.11
N ASN A 254 10.95 -23.45 6.62
CA ASN A 254 11.27 -24.46 5.62
C ASN A 254 11.76 -25.71 6.34
N TYR A 255 11.18 -26.87 6.05
CA TYR A 255 11.42 -28.10 6.79
C TYR A 255 11.78 -29.27 5.87
N TRP A 256 12.54 -30.22 6.41
CA TRP A 256 12.89 -31.49 5.77
C TRP A 256 12.74 -32.64 6.76
N ILE A 257 12.11 -33.72 6.33
CA ILE A 257 11.97 -34.97 7.07
C ILE A 257 12.76 -36.05 6.31
N ASN A 258 13.89 -36.48 6.89
CA ASN A 258 14.67 -37.60 6.38
C ASN A 258 14.41 -38.83 7.26
N SER A 259 14.03 -39.96 6.66
CA SER A 259 13.72 -41.20 7.39
C SER A 259 14.11 -42.46 6.63
N GLY A 260 14.13 -43.58 7.36
CA GLY A 260 14.53 -44.92 6.89
C GLY A 260 14.91 -45.80 8.10
N HIS A 261 15.13 -47.10 7.92
CA HIS A 261 15.58 -47.99 9.00
C HIS A 261 17.12 -48.12 9.03
N CYS A 262 17.82 -47.00 9.15
CA CYS A 262 19.28 -46.97 9.02
C CYS A 262 19.98 -47.65 10.21
N TRP A 263 20.90 -48.57 9.92
CA TRP A 263 21.76 -49.26 10.88
C TRP A 263 23.23 -49.23 10.39
N ILE A 264 24.16 -49.10 11.33
CA ILE A 264 25.62 -49.14 11.08
C ILE A 264 26.34 -49.98 12.15
N ALA A 265 27.33 -50.76 11.74
CA ALA A 265 28.18 -51.56 12.63
C ALA A 265 29.34 -50.75 13.22
N GLU A 266 30.09 -51.34 14.14
CA GLU A 266 31.28 -50.73 14.77
C GLU A 266 32.31 -50.29 13.72
N GLY A 267 32.60 -48.98 13.64
CA GLY A 267 33.49 -48.38 12.64
C GLY A 267 32.82 -47.93 11.33
N ASP A 268 31.58 -48.33 11.04
CA ASP A 268 30.83 -47.85 9.89
C ASP A 268 30.35 -46.40 10.09
N THR A 269 30.00 -45.75 8.97
CA THR A 269 29.48 -44.38 8.93
C THR A 269 28.30 -44.30 7.98
N ALA A 270 27.21 -43.68 8.44
CA ALA A 270 26.07 -43.30 7.62
C ALA A 270 25.87 -41.78 7.65
N SER A 271 25.38 -41.22 6.55
CA SER A 271 25.06 -39.80 6.45
C SER A 271 23.73 -39.58 5.73
N THR A 272 23.13 -38.43 5.99
CA THR A 272 21.91 -37.96 5.32
C THR A 272 21.99 -36.46 5.07
N THR A 273 21.43 -36.02 3.94
CA THR A 273 21.58 -34.65 3.43
C THR A 273 20.21 -33.99 3.31
N PHE A 274 20.13 -32.75 3.76
CA PHE A 274 18.97 -31.87 3.65
C PHE A 274 19.22 -30.86 2.51
N ALA A 275 18.22 -30.61 1.67
CA ALA A 275 18.35 -29.81 0.45
C ALA A 275 18.28 -28.28 0.74
N THR A 276 19.24 -27.77 1.52
CA THR A 276 19.25 -26.41 2.09
C THR A 276 19.99 -25.36 1.28
N ALA A 277 20.66 -25.71 0.17
CA ALA A 277 21.37 -24.73 -0.63
C ALA A 277 20.39 -23.67 -1.18
N GLY A 278 20.70 -22.39 -0.98
CA GLY A 278 19.88 -21.25 -1.40
C GLY A 278 18.95 -20.65 -0.34
N TYR A 279 18.81 -21.27 0.85
CA TYR A 279 18.03 -20.68 1.95
C TYR A 279 18.93 -19.77 2.80
N ASP A 280 19.08 -18.52 2.35
CA ASP A 280 20.00 -17.51 2.90
C ASP A 280 19.42 -16.61 4.00
N LYS A 281 18.09 -16.53 4.09
CA LYS A 281 17.35 -15.81 5.14
C LYS A 281 16.91 -16.78 6.24
N TYR A 282 17.46 -16.60 7.43
CA TYR A 282 17.15 -17.42 8.61
C TYR A 282 17.51 -16.68 9.90
N ASP A 283 16.69 -16.91 10.94
CA ASP A 283 16.91 -16.44 12.31
C ASP A 283 17.26 -17.62 13.24
N ASP A 284 16.72 -18.80 12.96
CA ASP A 284 16.99 -20.06 13.67
C ASP A 284 17.09 -21.24 12.69
N VAL A 285 18.01 -22.16 12.97
CA VAL A 285 18.09 -23.47 12.32
C VAL A 285 18.18 -24.55 13.39
N SER A 286 17.17 -25.43 13.43
CA SER A 286 17.02 -26.50 14.40
C SER A 286 17.12 -27.88 13.73
N LEU A 287 17.78 -28.80 14.42
CA LEU A 287 18.02 -30.18 13.99
C LEU A 287 17.52 -31.15 15.06
N MET A 288 16.83 -32.23 14.64
CA MET A 288 16.48 -33.35 15.52
C MET A 288 16.90 -34.69 14.91
N GLN A 289 17.26 -35.66 15.76
CA GLN A 289 17.53 -37.06 15.39
C GLN A 289 16.89 -38.03 16.40
N ILE A 290 16.17 -39.04 15.90
CA ILE A 290 15.66 -40.18 16.70
C ILE A 290 16.53 -41.40 16.47
N SER A 291 16.99 -42.01 17.57
CA SER A 291 17.91 -43.15 17.55
C SER A 291 17.48 -44.26 18.51
N THR A 292 17.84 -45.52 18.25
CA THR A 292 17.25 -46.70 18.94
C THR A 292 18.25 -47.80 19.29
N SER A 293 19.46 -47.43 19.71
CA SER A 293 20.62 -48.33 19.83
C SER A 293 21.32 -48.28 21.19
N SER A 294 22.13 -49.31 21.44
CA SER A 294 22.89 -49.53 22.67
C SER A 294 24.25 -48.83 22.76
N TYR A 295 24.60 -47.93 21.83
CA TYR A 295 25.83 -47.14 21.94
C TYR A 295 25.79 -45.84 21.12
N GLY A 296 26.31 -44.75 21.68
CA GLY A 296 26.37 -43.45 21.02
C GLY A 296 27.44 -43.36 19.92
N PRO A 297 27.12 -42.84 18.72
CA PRO A 297 28.09 -42.55 17.67
C PRO A 297 28.83 -41.23 17.91
N ALA A 298 29.93 -41.04 17.19
CA ALA A 298 30.40 -39.70 16.87
C ALA A 298 29.42 -39.08 15.86
N THR A 299 28.77 -37.97 16.25
CA THR A 299 27.78 -37.26 15.43
C THR A 299 28.37 -35.95 14.92
N THR A 300 28.16 -35.61 13.64
CA THR A 300 28.56 -34.32 13.08
C THR A 300 27.45 -33.71 12.22
N PHE A 301 27.36 -32.38 12.23
CA PHE A 301 26.53 -31.59 11.31
C PHE A 301 27.42 -30.63 10.53
N ASN A 302 27.35 -30.69 9.20
CA ASN A 302 28.23 -29.96 8.28
C ASN A 302 29.73 -30.16 8.59
N GLY A 303 30.10 -31.36 9.06
CA GLY A 303 31.46 -31.73 9.48
C GLY A 303 31.88 -31.24 10.87
N ASN A 304 31.03 -30.48 11.59
CA ASN A 304 31.29 -30.03 12.95
C ASN A 304 30.68 -31.01 13.96
N SER A 305 31.44 -31.41 14.98
CA SER A 305 30.96 -32.34 16.00
C SER A 305 29.81 -31.75 16.83
N ILE A 306 28.77 -32.55 17.04
CA ILE A 306 27.66 -32.26 17.96
C ILE A 306 27.50 -33.42 18.94
N PHE A 307 27.13 -33.10 20.19
CA PHE A 307 27.05 -34.08 21.27
C PHE A 307 25.62 -34.58 21.45
N LEU A 308 25.46 -35.88 21.72
CA LEU A 308 24.17 -36.49 22.05
C LEU A 308 23.77 -36.13 23.49
N ASN A 309 22.47 -35.95 23.73
CA ASN A 309 21.94 -35.47 25.02
C ASN A 309 21.63 -36.64 25.97
N ASP A 310 21.05 -37.72 25.46
CA ASP A 310 20.62 -38.88 26.25
C ASP A 310 21.61 -40.03 26.22
N SER A 311 21.64 -40.77 27.33
CA SER A 311 22.55 -41.91 27.57
C SER A 311 21.81 -43.24 27.82
N ASP A 312 20.50 -43.32 27.54
CA ASP A 312 19.78 -44.58 27.55
C ASP A 312 20.21 -45.48 26.36
N VAL A 313 20.21 -46.78 26.60
CA VAL A 313 20.84 -47.84 25.81
C VAL A 313 19.86 -48.43 24.77
N TYR A 314 18.66 -47.85 24.63
CA TYR A 314 17.60 -48.36 23.73
C TYR A 314 16.83 -47.28 22.96
N PHE A 315 16.87 -46.02 23.37
CA PHE A 315 16.22 -44.88 22.71
C PHE A 315 16.97 -43.56 23.01
N SER A 316 16.98 -42.63 22.06
CA SER A 316 17.24 -41.21 22.35
C SER A 316 16.57 -40.28 21.32
N GLU A 317 16.01 -39.17 21.83
CA GLU A 317 15.69 -37.97 21.07
C GLU A 317 16.81 -36.95 21.27
N ASN A 318 17.39 -36.47 20.18
CA ASN A 318 18.46 -35.47 20.25
C ASN A 318 18.02 -34.24 19.46
N LYS A 319 17.97 -33.08 20.13
CA LYS A 319 17.57 -31.76 19.59
C LYS A 319 18.71 -30.76 19.74
N TRP A 320 19.04 -30.04 18.67
CA TRP A 320 20.16 -29.10 18.62
C TRP A 320 19.79 -27.79 17.92
N ASN A 321 20.34 -26.68 18.42
CA ASN A 321 20.42 -25.45 17.66
C ASN A 321 21.69 -25.52 16.79
N VAL A 322 21.52 -25.49 15.47
CA VAL A 322 22.63 -25.58 14.51
C VAL A 322 22.79 -24.30 13.69
N THR A 323 22.15 -23.20 14.08
CA THR A 323 22.21 -21.89 13.40
C THR A 323 23.63 -21.41 13.15
N SER A 324 24.54 -21.59 14.11
CA SER A 324 25.98 -21.23 13.99
C SER A 324 26.83 -22.25 13.21
N LEU A 325 26.25 -23.38 12.79
CA LEU A 325 26.89 -24.45 12.00
C LEU A 325 26.26 -24.58 10.60
N TYR A 326 25.21 -23.82 10.34
CA TYR A 326 24.49 -23.78 9.07
C TYR A 326 25.23 -22.92 8.03
N ASN A 327 25.12 -23.31 6.76
CA ASN A 327 25.71 -22.58 5.63
C ASN A 327 24.77 -22.66 4.42
N SER A 328 24.12 -21.54 4.12
CA SER A 328 23.14 -21.40 3.02
C SER A 328 23.70 -21.63 1.63
N SER A 329 25.02 -21.64 1.44
CA SER A 329 25.66 -21.90 0.14
C SER A 329 25.73 -23.39 -0.21
N ILE A 330 25.39 -24.30 0.71
CA ILE A 330 25.50 -25.75 0.53
C ILE A 330 24.30 -26.51 1.13
N ASN A 331 24.13 -27.76 0.69
CA ASN A 331 23.18 -28.68 1.31
C ASN A 331 23.75 -29.20 2.64
N SER A 332 22.96 -29.05 3.71
CA SER A 332 23.38 -29.46 5.05
C SER A 332 23.41 -30.97 5.20
N THR A 333 24.39 -31.52 5.90
CA THR A 333 24.57 -32.97 6.05
C THR A 333 24.81 -33.36 7.51
N LEU A 334 24.06 -34.36 7.95
CA LEU A 334 24.19 -35.02 9.25
C LEU A 334 24.87 -36.38 9.05
N THR A 335 25.90 -36.66 9.84
CA THR A 335 26.71 -37.89 9.74
C THR A 335 26.90 -38.53 11.10
N ASN A 336 26.66 -39.85 11.18
CA ASN A 336 26.86 -40.68 12.37
C ASN A 336 27.91 -41.76 12.07
N THR A 337 28.93 -41.87 12.93
CA THR A 337 29.96 -42.93 12.89
C THR A 337 29.93 -43.73 14.19
N ALA A 338 29.74 -45.04 14.13
CA ALA A 338 29.67 -45.88 15.34
C ALA A 338 31.06 -46.02 15.98
N SER A 339 31.16 -45.75 17.29
CA SER A 339 32.44 -45.66 18.00
C SER A 339 33.00 -47.03 18.42
N ALA A 340 34.32 -47.19 18.32
CA ALA A 340 35.00 -48.48 18.44
C ALA A 340 35.33 -48.88 19.88
N TYR A 341 34.35 -49.39 20.63
CA TYR A 341 34.53 -49.98 21.96
C TYR A 341 33.68 -51.26 22.21
N GLY A 342 33.51 -52.10 21.19
CA GLY A 342 33.10 -53.50 21.32
C GLY A 342 31.58 -53.76 21.29
N TYR A 343 31.12 -54.40 20.21
CA TYR A 343 29.71 -54.75 19.96
C TYR A 343 28.77 -53.53 19.79
N GLY A 344 29.33 -52.33 19.64
CA GLY A 344 28.56 -51.12 19.36
C GLY A 344 27.97 -51.16 17.95
N SER A 345 26.66 -50.96 17.83
CA SER A 345 26.02 -50.66 16.55
C SER A 345 25.00 -49.54 16.75
N PHE A 346 24.81 -48.70 15.74
CA PHE A 346 23.90 -47.55 15.84
C PHE A 346 22.70 -47.67 14.92
N LYS A 347 21.58 -47.10 15.35
CA LYS A 347 20.33 -47.03 14.58
C LYS A 347 19.77 -45.63 14.59
N THR A 348 19.55 -45.07 13.41
CA THR A 348 18.89 -43.78 13.22
C THR A 348 17.65 -44.00 12.36
N VAL A 349 16.46 -43.65 12.87
CA VAL A 349 15.18 -43.88 12.16
C VAL A 349 14.64 -42.63 11.47
N MET A 350 15.04 -41.47 12.00
CA MET A 350 14.55 -40.17 11.59
C MET A 350 15.60 -39.12 11.90
N ALA A 351 15.78 -38.18 10.98
CA ALA A 351 16.40 -36.89 11.24
C ALA A 351 15.60 -35.79 10.53
N THR A 352 15.39 -34.68 11.21
CA THR A 352 14.62 -33.54 10.67
C THR A 352 15.39 -32.25 10.83
N LEU A 353 15.30 -31.37 9.83
CA LEU A 353 15.87 -30.03 9.88
C LEU A 353 14.77 -29.00 9.61
N ALA A 354 14.79 -27.90 10.36
CA ALA A 354 13.94 -26.73 10.11
C ALA A 354 14.77 -25.45 10.07
N ILE A 355 14.50 -24.61 9.06
CA ILE A 355 15.06 -23.26 8.91
C ILE A 355 13.91 -22.27 9.09
N THR A 356 13.95 -21.51 10.18
CA THR A 356 12.95 -20.49 10.53
C THR A 356 13.46 -19.11 10.15
N SER A 357 12.58 -18.30 9.55
CA SER A 357 12.80 -16.89 9.23
C SER A 357 11.58 -16.05 9.60
N GLN A 358 11.77 -14.81 10.05
CA GLN A 358 10.68 -13.88 10.28
C GLN A 358 10.03 -13.45 8.96
N ALA A 359 8.70 -13.55 8.89
CA ALA A 359 7.91 -12.95 7.83
C ALA A 359 7.89 -11.43 8.05
N LEU A 360 8.44 -10.66 7.11
CA LEU A 360 8.39 -9.19 7.19
C LEU A 360 6.93 -8.72 7.17
N PRO A 361 6.50 -7.85 8.11
CA PRO A 361 5.08 -7.56 8.33
C PRO A 361 4.46 -6.78 7.16
N THR A 362 3.50 -7.40 6.46
CA THR A 362 2.66 -6.76 5.43
C THR A 362 1.50 -5.96 6.04
N ASN A 363 1.75 -5.28 7.16
CA ASN A 363 0.75 -4.66 8.02
C ASN A 363 0.55 -3.15 7.76
N ILE A 364 1.10 -2.64 6.65
CA ILE A 364 0.96 -1.23 6.27
C ILE A 364 -0.30 -1.05 5.41
N SER A 365 -1.15 -0.12 5.85
CA SER A 365 -2.40 0.27 5.21
C SER A 365 -2.42 1.77 4.91
N VAL A 366 -3.17 2.18 3.89
CA VAL A 366 -3.48 3.60 3.64
C VAL A 366 -4.81 3.91 4.33
N GLN A 367 -4.81 4.82 5.30
CA GLN A 367 -6.04 5.27 5.96
C GLN A 367 -6.82 6.28 5.11
N ASN A 368 -6.11 7.15 4.38
CA ASN A 368 -6.70 8.25 3.64
C ASN A 368 -5.76 8.78 2.55
N VAL A 369 -6.33 9.27 1.45
CA VAL A 369 -5.63 10.03 0.39
C VAL A 369 -6.44 11.28 0.09
N THR A 370 -5.85 12.46 0.31
CA THR A 370 -6.56 13.75 0.17
C THR A 370 -5.65 14.88 -0.28
N THR A 371 -6.17 15.81 -1.09
CA THR A 371 -5.47 17.05 -1.41
C THR A 371 -5.48 18.01 -0.21
N VAL A 372 -4.31 18.52 0.16
CA VAL A 372 -4.10 19.50 1.25
C VAL A 372 -3.39 20.77 0.75
N SER A 373 -3.58 21.09 -0.53
CA SER A 373 -3.18 22.35 -1.16
C SER A 373 -3.78 23.58 -0.44
N ASN A 374 -3.25 24.76 -0.76
CA ASN A 374 -3.70 26.05 -0.19
C ASN A 374 -5.20 26.36 -0.40
N SER A 375 -5.86 25.64 -1.32
CA SER A 375 -7.29 25.74 -1.60
C SER A 375 -8.16 24.64 -0.96
N LYS A 376 -7.56 23.52 -0.54
CA LYS A 376 -8.19 22.20 -0.29
C LYS A 376 -8.83 21.54 -1.53
N PHE A 377 -8.62 22.09 -2.71
CA PHE A 377 -9.04 21.54 -4.00
C PHE A 377 -7.80 21.22 -4.83
N THR A 378 -7.91 20.24 -5.73
CA THR A 378 -6.83 19.98 -6.70
C THR A 378 -7.01 20.93 -7.87
N LEU A 379 -6.07 21.83 -8.10
CA LEU A 379 -6.18 22.91 -9.09
C LEU A 379 -5.21 22.71 -10.26
N VAL A 380 -5.66 23.04 -11.47
CA VAL A 380 -4.85 23.04 -12.69
C VAL A 380 -3.77 24.13 -12.64
N ASN A 381 -2.58 23.82 -13.15
CA ASN A 381 -1.37 24.66 -13.17
C ASN A 381 -0.78 25.02 -11.79
N GLU A 382 -1.26 24.40 -10.70
CA GLU A 382 -0.81 24.62 -9.33
C GLU A 382 -0.12 23.38 -8.76
N ASP A 383 0.81 23.58 -7.82
CA ASP A 383 1.45 22.50 -7.08
C ASP A 383 0.53 22.00 -5.95
N ASN A 384 -0.15 20.88 -6.21
CA ASN A 384 -1.08 20.28 -5.25
C ASN A 384 -0.39 19.25 -4.38
N ASN A 385 -0.28 19.52 -3.08
CA ASN A 385 0.13 18.52 -2.10
C ASN A 385 -0.98 17.47 -1.91
N ILE A 386 -0.79 16.27 -2.46
CA ILE A 386 -1.59 15.10 -2.16
C ILE A 386 -1.00 14.44 -0.90
N SER A 387 -1.76 14.41 0.19
CA SER A 387 -1.40 13.66 1.39
C SER A 387 -1.82 12.20 1.27
N VAL A 388 -0.93 11.29 1.67
CA VAL A 388 -1.20 9.85 1.84
C VAL A 388 -0.91 9.50 3.29
N ILE A 389 -1.94 9.13 4.05
CA ILE A 389 -1.82 8.77 5.47
C ILE A 389 -1.65 7.25 5.56
N LEU A 390 -0.51 6.82 6.09
CA LEU A 390 -0.11 5.43 6.27
C LEU A 390 -0.24 5.00 7.72
N ASN A 391 -0.56 3.73 7.95
CA ASN A 391 -0.78 3.17 9.28
C ASN A 391 -0.28 1.72 9.36
N ASN A 392 0.52 1.42 10.38
CA ASN A 392 0.98 0.09 10.72
C ASN A 392 0.16 -0.49 11.88
N THR A 393 -0.58 -1.57 11.64
CA THR A 393 -1.40 -2.25 12.68
C THR A 393 -0.73 -3.47 13.29
N GLY A 394 0.57 -3.67 13.06
CA GLY A 394 1.36 -4.74 13.68
C GLY A 394 2.72 -4.24 14.12
N SER A 395 3.69 -5.15 14.22
CA SER A 395 5.08 -4.87 14.61
C SER A 395 5.78 -3.89 13.66
N THR A 396 6.82 -3.21 14.17
CA THR A 396 7.64 -2.24 13.42
C THR A 396 8.10 -2.78 12.06
N SER A 397 7.90 -2.01 10.99
CA SER A 397 8.21 -2.43 9.63
C SER A 397 9.71 -2.34 9.29
N ALA A 398 10.13 -3.17 8.35
CA ALA A 398 11.31 -2.93 7.52
C ALA A 398 11.08 -1.73 6.57
N PRO A 399 12.09 -1.28 5.79
CA PRO A 399 11.91 -0.27 4.77
C PRO A 399 10.92 -0.70 3.69
N PHE A 400 10.10 0.23 3.19
CA PHE A 400 9.17 0.00 2.08
C PHE A 400 9.03 1.25 1.21
N ASN A 401 8.70 1.04 -0.07
CA ASN A 401 8.40 2.12 -1.01
C ASN A 401 6.88 2.33 -1.10
N VAL A 402 6.47 3.59 -1.29
CA VAL A 402 5.07 3.99 -1.50
C VAL A 402 4.99 4.86 -2.74
N THR A 403 4.29 4.37 -3.75
CA THR A 403 4.10 5.08 -5.02
C THR A 403 2.65 5.55 -5.13
N LEU A 404 2.46 6.87 -5.19
CA LEU A 404 1.21 7.49 -5.59
C LEU A 404 1.12 7.51 -7.12
N TYR A 405 -0.04 7.14 -7.65
CA TYR A 405 -0.43 7.30 -9.06
C TYR A 405 -1.65 8.23 -9.14
N VAL A 406 -1.66 9.14 -10.12
CA VAL A 406 -2.81 9.99 -10.47
C VAL A 406 -2.96 10.02 -12.00
N ASP A 407 -3.81 9.14 -12.52
CA ASP A 407 -3.78 8.67 -13.92
C ASP A 407 -2.35 8.29 -14.36
N ASP A 408 -1.75 9.00 -15.32
CA ASP A 408 -0.40 8.74 -15.83
C ASP A 408 0.72 9.29 -14.92
N TYR A 409 0.42 10.28 -14.07
CA TYR A 409 1.40 10.79 -13.09
C TYR A 409 1.70 9.71 -12.07
N ASN A 410 2.98 9.58 -11.70
CA ASN A 410 3.39 8.75 -10.58
C ASN A 410 4.59 9.35 -9.85
N SER A 411 4.69 9.07 -8.55
CA SER A 411 5.80 9.51 -7.70
C SER A 411 5.98 8.54 -6.53
N THR A 412 7.23 8.14 -6.28
CA THR A 412 7.60 7.16 -5.24
C THR A 412 8.36 7.86 -4.11
N GLN A 413 8.02 7.52 -2.87
CA GLN A 413 8.78 7.88 -1.67
C GLN A 413 9.09 6.62 -0.85
N GLN A 414 10.24 6.60 -0.17
CA GLN A 414 10.65 5.49 0.68
C GLN A 414 10.40 5.83 2.16
N VAL A 415 9.75 4.91 2.87
CA VAL A 415 9.65 4.90 4.32
C VAL A 415 10.71 3.94 4.85
N THR A 416 11.65 4.43 5.66
CA THR A 416 12.77 3.61 6.19
C THR A 416 12.34 2.63 7.28
N SER A 417 11.35 3.01 8.08
CA SER A 417 10.56 2.13 8.95
C SER A 417 9.31 2.86 9.42
N LEU A 418 8.26 2.11 9.77
CA LEU A 418 7.11 2.64 10.51
C LEU A 418 6.93 1.80 11.77
N GLY A 419 6.94 2.46 12.94
CA GLY A 419 6.88 1.81 14.24
C GLY A 419 5.61 0.97 14.45
N GLU A 420 5.66 0.09 15.45
CA GLU A 420 4.49 -0.66 15.90
C GLU A 420 3.33 0.28 16.28
N ASN A 421 2.12 -0.02 15.80
CA ASN A 421 0.90 0.78 16.03
C ASN A 421 1.03 2.28 15.67
N ALA A 422 1.96 2.62 14.77
CA ALA A 422 2.25 4.00 14.37
C ALA A 422 1.66 4.37 13.01
N ASN A 423 1.44 5.68 12.82
CA ASN A 423 1.05 6.27 11.55
C ASN A 423 2.09 7.30 11.06
N THR A 424 2.06 7.61 9.77
CA THR A 424 2.85 8.70 9.16
C THR A 424 2.09 9.29 7.97
N THR A 425 2.46 10.50 7.52
CA THR A 425 1.87 11.14 6.35
C THR A 425 2.96 11.48 5.34
N LEU A 426 2.79 11.01 4.10
CA LEU A 426 3.61 11.38 2.96
C LEU A 426 2.89 12.48 2.16
N TYR A 427 3.65 13.39 1.56
CA TYR A 427 3.12 14.47 0.72
C TYR A 427 3.76 14.41 -0.67
N TYR A 428 2.93 14.32 -1.70
CA TYR A 428 3.36 14.25 -3.10
C TYR A 428 2.91 15.50 -3.84
N ILE A 429 3.81 16.14 -4.58
CA ILE A 429 3.49 17.34 -5.37
C ILE A 429 2.95 16.91 -6.74
N TYR A 430 1.68 17.21 -7.00
CA TYR A 430 0.97 16.93 -8.25
C TYR A 430 0.57 18.22 -8.94
N ASN A 431 1.08 18.46 -10.14
CA ASN A 431 0.76 19.64 -10.96
C ASN A 431 0.01 19.20 -12.24
N PRO A 432 -1.34 19.19 -12.23
CA PRO A 432 -2.15 18.79 -13.38
C PRO A 432 -2.31 19.93 -14.38
N THR A 433 -2.29 19.59 -15.68
CA THR A 433 -2.57 20.53 -16.79
C THR A 433 -4.02 20.49 -17.28
N THR A 434 -4.84 19.57 -16.75
CA THR A 434 -6.25 19.37 -17.16
C THR A 434 -7.14 19.08 -15.97
N ASN A 435 -8.38 19.59 -16.01
CA ASN A 435 -9.39 19.39 -14.97
C ASN A 435 -10.08 18.01 -15.08
N GLY A 436 -11.14 17.81 -14.29
CA GLY A 436 -11.95 16.60 -14.27
C GLY A 436 -11.50 15.57 -13.23
N THR A 437 -12.26 14.49 -13.13
CA THR A 437 -11.94 13.37 -12.23
C THR A 437 -10.73 12.59 -12.75
N LYS A 438 -9.75 12.36 -11.87
CA LYS A 438 -8.53 11.56 -12.11
C LYS A 438 -8.57 10.33 -11.22
N ASN A 439 -8.09 9.18 -11.72
CA ASN A 439 -8.01 7.95 -10.93
C ASN A 439 -6.77 7.98 -10.03
N VAL A 440 -6.92 7.57 -8.77
CA VAL A 440 -5.86 7.66 -7.75
C VAL A 440 -5.60 6.28 -7.18
N LYS A 441 -4.34 5.82 -7.26
CA LYS A 441 -3.90 4.56 -6.65
C LYS A 441 -2.66 4.77 -5.81
N VAL A 442 -2.55 4.02 -4.71
CA VAL A 442 -1.32 3.94 -3.91
C VAL A 442 -0.85 2.49 -3.89
N ILE A 443 0.36 2.27 -4.38
CA ILE A 443 1.02 0.96 -4.34
C ILE A 443 2.09 0.99 -3.25
N ILE A 444 2.08 -0.02 -2.38
CA ILE A 444 3.13 -0.29 -1.41
C ILE A 444 3.98 -1.44 -1.95
N ASP A 445 5.30 -1.25 -1.97
CA ASP A 445 6.31 -2.25 -2.31
C ASP A 445 7.18 -2.52 -1.08
N TYR A 446 7.10 -3.75 -0.58
CA TYR A 446 7.78 -4.19 0.65
C TYR A 446 9.26 -4.58 0.42
N LEU A 447 9.82 -4.32 -0.77
CA LEU A 447 11.22 -4.56 -1.14
C LEU A 447 11.69 -6.02 -1.00
N ASN A 448 10.74 -6.94 -0.82
CA ASN A 448 10.94 -8.37 -0.62
C ASN A 448 10.36 -9.23 -1.77
N GLY A 449 9.87 -8.58 -2.83
CA GLY A 449 9.13 -9.20 -3.95
C GLY A 449 7.61 -9.10 -3.83
N THR A 450 7.08 -8.67 -2.68
CA THR A 450 5.64 -8.46 -2.44
C THR A 450 5.27 -6.99 -2.65
N THR A 451 4.26 -6.75 -3.47
CA THR A 451 3.62 -5.43 -3.63
C THR A 451 2.11 -5.54 -3.37
N THR A 452 1.47 -4.44 -3.01
CA THR A 452 0.01 -4.38 -2.83
C THR A 452 -0.56 -3.04 -3.28
N THR A 453 -1.77 -3.04 -3.82
CA THR A 453 -2.54 -1.81 -4.05
C THR A 453 -3.27 -1.47 -2.76
N ALA A 454 -2.71 -0.55 -1.98
CA ALA A 454 -3.20 -0.19 -0.64
C ALA A 454 -4.31 0.87 -0.66
N TYR A 455 -4.52 1.54 -1.80
CA TYR A 455 -5.63 2.46 -2.06
C TYR A 455 -5.97 2.45 -3.56
N ASP A 456 -7.26 2.50 -3.87
CA ASP A 456 -7.81 2.82 -5.20
C ASP A 456 -9.01 3.77 -5.00
N GLY A 457 -9.19 4.74 -5.89
CA GLY A 457 -10.11 5.85 -5.69
C GLY A 457 -9.96 6.95 -6.75
N THR A 458 -10.42 8.16 -6.45
CA THR A 458 -10.41 9.28 -7.40
C THR A 458 -10.19 10.63 -6.72
N VAL A 459 -9.62 11.58 -7.45
CA VAL A 459 -9.58 13.00 -7.07
C VAL A 459 -10.19 13.86 -8.17
N LEU A 460 -10.97 14.89 -7.80
CA LEU A 460 -11.53 15.85 -8.75
C LEU A 460 -10.61 17.08 -8.86
N VAL A 461 -10.15 17.35 -10.08
CA VAL A 461 -9.32 18.50 -10.42
C VAL A 461 -10.19 19.60 -11.04
N TYR A 462 -9.97 20.85 -10.62
CA TYR A 462 -10.70 22.03 -11.07
C TYR A 462 -9.76 23.02 -11.78
N TYR A 463 -10.29 23.81 -12.70
CA TYR A 463 -9.61 25.02 -13.16
C TYR A 463 -9.74 26.12 -12.08
N ASN A 464 -8.70 26.95 -11.91
CA ASN A 464 -8.80 28.11 -11.03
C ASN A 464 -9.17 29.37 -11.84
N GLY A 465 -10.45 29.74 -11.81
CA GLY A 465 -11.00 30.91 -12.51
C GLY A 465 -10.23 32.21 -12.24
N TYR A 466 -9.69 32.37 -11.02
CA TYR A 466 -8.94 33.56 -10.62
C TYR A 466 -7.63 33.81 -11.38
N MET A 467 -7.15 32.83 -12.16
CA MET A 467 -6.05 33.01 -13.11
C MET A 467 -6.49 33.75 -14.39
N GLY A 468 -7.79 33.74 -14.72
CA GLY A 468 -8.29 34.16 -16.02
C GLY A 468 -8.13 33.10 -17.11
N LYS A 469 -8.79 33.37 -18.25
CA LYS A 469 -9.25 32.35 -19.20
C LYS A 469 -8.17 31.63 -19.99
N SER A 470 -7.00 32.25 -20.20
CA SER A 470 -5.84 31.57 -20.79
C SER A 470 -5.38 30.35 -19.99
N PHE A 471 -5.66 30.30 -18.67
CA PHE A 471 -5.27 29.18 -17.79
C PHE A 471 -6.42 28.21 -17.51
N THR A 472 -7.66 28.57 -17.87
CA THR A 472 -8.87 27.76 -17.64
C THR A 472 -9.49 27.17 -18.91
N ASN A 473 -8.76 27.22 -20.03
CA ASN A 473 -9.23 26.85 -21.38
C ASN A 473 -10.47 27.64 -21.83
N GLY A 474 -10.60 28.88 -21.36
CA GLY A 474 -11.62 29.83 -21.81
C GLY A 474 -11.14 30.69 -22.99
N THR A 475 -11.99 31.63 -23.41
CA THR A 475 -11.71 32.52 -24.55
C THR A 475 -11.28 33.91 -24.09
N ASN A 476 -10.13 34.37 -24.61
CA ASN A 476 -9.61 35.72 -24.45
C ASN A 476 -10.51 36.81 -25.06
N LEU A 477 -10.30 38.08 -24.68
CA LEU A 477 -11.06 39.20 -25.20
C LEU A 477 -10.77 39.41 -26.70
N THR A 478 -11.83 39.61 -27.48
CA THR A 478 -11.77 39.62 -28.95
C THR A 478 -12.55 40.80 -29.52
N THR A 479 -12.08 41.33 -30.65
CA THR A 479 -12.71 42.47 -31.32
C THR A 479 -14.14 42.12 -31.74
N LYS A 480 -15.12 42.89 -31.25
CA LYS A 480 -16.54 42.71 -31.58
C LYS A 480 -17.08 43.77 -32.51
N ARG A 481 -16.53 44.99 -32.45
CA ARG A 481 -16.93 46.13 -33.28
C ARG A 481 -15.70 46.93 -33.72
N ILE A 482 -15.75 47.42 -34.95
CA ILE A 482 -14.74 48.28 -35.57
C ILE A 482 -15.49 49.46 -36.19
N TYR A 483 -15.03 50.68 -35.91
CA TYR A 483 -15.59 51.91 -36.49
C TYR A 483 -14.48 52.70 -37.18
N GLU A 484 -14.66 52.98 -38.46
CA GLU A 484 -13.73 53.78 -39.26
C GLU A 484 -14.41 55.10 -39.70
N GLY A 485 -13.60 56.13 -39.97
CA GLY A 485 -14.09 57.47 -40.31
C GLY A 485 -13.67 58.54 -39.29
N LYS A 486 -14.24 59.74 -39.39
CA LYS A 486 -13.84 60.91 -38.59
C LYS A 486 -14.53 60.96 -37.22
N ASN A 487 -14.28 59.94 -36.43
CA ASN A 487 -14.99 59.63 -35.19
C ASN A 487 -14.18 60.05 -33.95
N THR A 488 -14.90 60.43 -32.89
CA THR A 488 -14.37 60.59 -31.54
C THR A 488 -14.96 59.48 -30.68
N LEU A 489 -14.11 58.83 -29.88
CA LEU A 489 -14.50 57.91 -28.83
C LEU A 489 -14.82 58.71 -27.56
N ILE A 490 -16.04 58.57 -27.04
CA ILE A 490 -16.46 59.13 -25.75
C ILE A 490 -16.85 57.97 -24.84
N ILE A 491 -16.29 57.92 -23.63
CA ILE A 491 -16.66 56.95 -22.59
C ILE A 491 -17.12 57.73 -21.36
N ASP A 492 -18.27 57.38 -20.78
CA ASP A 492 -18.86 58.16 -19.69
C ASP A 492 -19.77 57.31 -18.79
N PHE A 493 -19.85 57.65 -17.51
CA PHE A 493 -20.57 56.86 -16.51
C PHE A 493 -22.03 57.30 -16.37
N ILE A 494 -22.95 56.33 -16.36
CA ILE A 494 -24.39 56.56 -16.21
C ILE A 494 -24.84 56.53 -14.74
N HIS A 495 -24.26 55.65 -13.92
CA HIS A 495 -24.65 55.54 -12.51
C HIS A 495 -23.50 55.11 -11.57
N ALA A 496 -23.66 55.42 -10.29
CA ALA A 496 -22.83 54.88 -9.21
C ALA A 496 -23.07 53.37 -8.99
N TYR A 497 -22.11 52.70 -8.35
CA TYR A 497 -22.18 51.30 -7.93
C TYR A 497 -23.48 50.98 -7.16
N LYS A 498 -23.98 49.75 -7.33
CA LYS A 498 -25.14 49.18 -6.64
C LYS A 498 -24.70 47.88 -5.97
N GLY A 499 -24.58 47.90 -4.64
CA GLY A 499 -24.38 46.65 -3.89
C GLY A 499 -25.60 45.72 -3.99
N GLN A 500 -25.44 44.50 -3.49
CA GLN A 500 -26.51 43.50 -3.42
C GLN A 500 -27.80 44.07 -2.83
N ARG A 501 -28.95 43.58 -3.31
CA ARG A 501 -30.30 43.96 -2.88
C ARG A 501 -30.67 45.42 -3.16
N TYR A 502 -30.08 45.98 -4.21
CA TYR A 502 -30.50 47.28 -4.75
C TYR A 502 -31.99 47.26 -5.15
N LYS A 503 -32.59 48.45 -5.18
CA LYS A 503 -33.98 48.66 -5.62
C LYS A 503 -33.99 49.19 -7.05
N ASN A 504 -35.08 48.97 -7.77
CA ASN A 504 -35.34 49.59 -9.07
C ASN A 504 -35.00 51.09 -9.02
N PHE A 505 -34.26 51.56 -10.01
CA PHE A 505 -33.75 52.93 -10.04
C PHE A 505 -33.81 53.52 -11.44
N THR A 506 -33.78 54.85 -11.52
CA THR A 506 -33.68 55.61 -12.77
C THR A 506 -32.66 56.72 -12.60
N VAL A 507 -31.85 56.96 -13.61
CA VAL A 507 -30.84 58.04 -13.65
C VAL A 507 -30.99 58.85 -14.93
N THR A 508 -30.64 60.12 -14.88
CA THR A 508 -30.70 61.04 -16.02
C THR A 508 -29.28 61.42 -16.46
N TYR A 509 -29.04 61.36 -17.77
CA TYR A 509 -27.77 61.67 -18.41
C TYR A 509 -27.95 62.82 -19.42
N ASP A 510 -27.31 63.96 -19.16
CA ASP A 510 -27.30 65.11 -20.08
C ASP A 510 -26.26 64.89 -21.19
N SER A 511 -26.73 64.65 -22.42
CA SER A 511 -25.84 64.45 -23.56
C SER A 511 -25.22 65.77 -24.06
N ALA A 512 -25.90 66.91 -23.85
CA ALA A 512 -25.45 68.22 -24.31
C ALA A 512 -24.24 68.69 -23.48
N ALA A 513 -24.28 68.48 -22.16
CA ALA A 513 -23.17 68.71 -21.24
C ALA A 513 -21.89 67.89 -21.58
N LYS A 514 -22.01 66.88 -22.44
CA LYS A 514 -20.92 66.00 -22.90
C LYS A 514 -20.57 66.21 -24.39
N GLY A 515 -21.08 67.27 -25.02
CA GLY A 515 -20.78 67.66 -26.40
C GLY A 515 -21.59 66.93 -27.48
N ILE A 516 -22.50 66.04 -27.09
CA ILE A 516 -23.31 65.20 -27.98
C ILE A 516 -24.61 65.96 -28.30
N VAL A 517 -24.51 66.90 -29.25
CA VAL A 517 -25.52 67.91 -29.58
C VAL A 517 -26.18 67.74 -30.96
N ASP A 518 -25.64 66.87 -31.82
CA ASP A 518 -26.13 66.64 -33.19
C ASP A 518 -26.45 65.15 -33.37
N SER A 519 -27.72 64.80 -33.54
CA SER A 519 -28.16 63.41 -33.69
C SER A 519 -27.59 62.74 -34.94
N ASN A 520 -27.29 63.52 -35.99
CA ASN A 520 -26.78 63.00 -37.26
C ASN A 520 -25.30 62.59 -37.18
N LYS A 521 -24.62 62.94 -36.08
CA LYS A 521 -23.22 62.57 -35.80
C LYS A 521 -23.10 61.39 -34.84
N ILE A 522 -24.20 60.87 -34.31
CA ILE A 522 -24.15 59.61 -33.56
C ILE A 522 -23.97 58.47 -34.57
N VAL A 523 -22.82 57.80 -34.52
CA VAL A 523 -22.55 56.59 -35.30
C VAL A 523 -23.03 55.37 -34.51
N ASP A 524 -22.71 55.32 -33.21
CA ASP A 524 -23.21 54.28 -32.31
C ASP A 524 -23.16 54.71 -30.83
N VAL A 525 -24.03 54.12 -30.02
CA VAL A 525 -24.18 54.31 -28.57
C VAL A 525 -24.36 52.93 -27.94
N LEU A 526 -23.28 52.41 -27.38
CA LEU A 526 -23.27 51.16 -26.66
C LEU A 526 -23.38 51.45 -25.16
N TYR A 527 -24.13 50.64 -24.43
CA TYR A 527 -24.20 50.70 -22.97
C TYR A 527 -23.71 49.38 -22.37
N TYR A 528 -22.80 49.52 -21.39
CA TYR A 528 -22.11 48.45 -20.71
C TYR A 528 -22.56 48.43 -19.25
N LEU A 529 -23.07 47.29 -18.79
CA LEU A 529 -23.49 47.05 -17.42
C LEU A 529 -22.69 45.88 -16.83
N PRO A 530 -21.60 46.17 -16.11
CA PRO A 530 -20.83 45.13 -15.43
C PRO A 530 -21.42 44.80 -14.06
N TYR A 531 -21.21 43.57 -13.60
CA TYR A 531 -21.81 43.03 -12.38
C TYR A 531 -20.89 42.06 -11.63
N ASN A 532 -21.23 41.77 -10.37
CA ASN A 532 -20.59 40.78 -9.51
C ASN A 532 -21.65 39.92 -8.80
N TRP A 533 -21.28 38.70 -8.41
CA TRP A 533 -22.09 37.74 -7.65
C TRP A 533 -23.45 37.42 -8.29
N GLU A 534 -23.43 36.98 -9.56
CA GLU A 534 -24.60 36.39 -10.24
C GLU A 534 -25.01 35.07 -9.56
N HIS A 535 -25.91 35.15 -8.58
CA HIS A 535 -26.45 33.96 -7.88
C HIS A 535 -27.54 33.22 -8.68
N ASP A 536 -28.24 33.91 -9.58
CA ASP A 536 -29.13 33.39 -10.61
C ASP A 536 -29.00 34.31 -11.84
N VAL A 537 -29.40 33.83 -13.03
CA VAL A 537 -29.23 34.53 -14.33
C VAL A 537 -29.65 36.00 -14.29
N LEU A 538 -28.74 36.89 -14.70
CA LEU A 538 -28.92 38.35 -14.72
C LEU A 538 -30.16 38.77 -15.52
N ASN A 539 -31.23 39.18 -14.81
CA ASN A 539 -32.53 39.49 -15.40
C ASN A 539 -33.01 40.90 -15.03
N ILE A 540 -32.70 41.88 -15.88
CA ILE A 540 -33.01 43.31 -15.68
C ILE A 540 -33.81 43.82 -16.89
N ASP A 541 -35.02 44.33 -16.66
CA ASP A 541 -35.73 45.17 -17.63
C ASP A 541 -35.05 46.55 -17.64
N PHE A 542 -34.05 46.66 -18.51
CA PHE A 542 -33.29 47.86 -18.76
C PHE A 542 -33.94 48.69 -19.88
N ARG A 543 -34.17 49.98 -19.60
CA ARG A 543 -34.84 50.89 -20.54
C ARG A 543 -34.08 52.19 -20.69
N VAL A 544 -34.03 52.70 -21.92
CA VAL A 544 -33.53 54.04 -22.26
C VAL A 544 -34.68 54.86 -22.83
N ASN A 545 -34.96 56.04 -22.27
CA ASN A 545 -36.05 56.92 -22.68
C ASN A 545 -37.42 56.20 -22.77
N ASN A 546 -37.70 55.31 -21.80
CA ASN A 546 -38.85 54.39 -21.69
C ASN A 546 -38.92 53.24 -22.71
N ILE A 547 -37.98 53.15 -23.65
CA ILE A 547 -37.86 52.05 -24.62
C ILE A 547 -37.04 50.92 -23.97
N THR A 548 -37.61 49.71 -23.84
CA THR A 548 -36.86 48.53 -23.37
C THR A 548 -35.76 48.16 -24.35
N GLN A 549 -34.58 47.87 -23.82
CA GLN A 549 -33.38 47.51 -24.58
C GLN A 549 -33.13 46.01 -24.47
N THR A 550 -32.72 45.37 -25.57
CA THR A 550 -32.32 43.96 -25.58
C THR A 550 -30.81 43.86 -25.42
N GLN A 551 -30.34 42.94 -24.56
CA GLN A 551 -28.94 42.61 -24.43
C GLN A 551 -28.42 42.02 -25.76
N ILE A 552 -27.33 42.56 -26.29
CA ILE A 552 -26.69 42.10 -27.54
C ILE A 552 -25.48 41.20 -27.31
N ALA A 553 -24.90 41.23 -26.10
CA ALA A 553 -23.89 40.29 -25.66
C ALA A 553 -23.92 40.12 -24.13
N HIS A 554 -23.57 38.92 -23.68
CA HIS A 554 -23.32 38.60 -22.28
C HIS A 554 -21.94 37.96 -22.17
N TYR A 555 -21.14 38.44 -21.23
CA TYR A 555 -19.86 37.85 -20.88
C TYR A 555 -19.85 37.65 -19.37
N ASN A 556 -19.38 36.49 -18.93
CA ASN A 556 -19.17 36.22 -17.52
C ASN A 556 -17.92 35.38 -17.30
N ASP A 557 -17.41 35.40 -16.08
CA ASP A 557 -16.32 34.55 -15.62
C ASP A 557 -16.54 34.20 -14.15
N THR A 558 -16.07 33.02 -13.73
CA THR A 558 -16.36 32.51 -12.39
C THR A 558 -15.20 31.67 -11.86
N LYS A 559 -15.15 31.55 -10.53
CA LYS A 559 -14.08 30.88 -9.79
C LYS A 559 -13.87 29.42 -10.21
N GLY A 560 -14.96 28.69 -10.46
CA GLY A 560 -14.97 27.28 -10.92
C GLY A 560 -14.91 26.22 -9.82
N TYR A 561 -14.90 26.59 -8.53
CA TYR A 561 -14.80 25.62 -7.42
C TYR A 561 -15.28 26.17 -6.05
N GLY A 562 -15.97 25.29 -5.31
CA GLY A 562 -16.45 25.53 -3.94
C GLY A 562 -17.77 26.32 -3.84
N ASN A 563 -18.21 26.60 -2.62
CA ASN A 563 -19.56 27.13 -2.33
C ASN A 563 -19.76 28.63 -2.66
N TRP A 564 -18.76 29.31 -3.20
CA TRP A 564 -18.77 30.73 -3.56
C TRP A 564 -18.39 30.93 -5.03
N ASP A 565 -18.90 30.05 -5.88
CA ASP A 565 -18.70 30.06 -7.33
C ASP A 565 -19.86 30.81 -8.02
N PHE A 566 -19.83 32.13 -7.91
CA PHE A 566 -20.84 33.04 -8.48
C PHE A 566 -20.19 33.96 -9.53
N PRO A 567 -20.66 33.97 -10.79
CA PRO A 567 -20.02 34.74 -11.83
C PRO A 567 -19.97 36.26 -11.57
N SER A 568 -18.88 36.86 -12.03
CA SER A 568 -18.80 38.29 -12.37
C SER A 568 -18.91 38.45 -13.89
N GLY A 569 -19.29 39.62 -14.39
CA GLY A 569 -19.52 39.75 -15.83
C GLY A 569 -19.90 41.12 -16.34
N LEU A 570 -20.28 41.13 -17.62
CA LEU A 570 -20.64 42.27 -18.42
C LEU A 570 -21.85 41.95 -19.31
N ALA A 571 -22.92 42.72 -19.18
CA ALA A 571 -24.01 42.80 -20.15
C ALA A 571 -23.80 44.01 -21.08
N VAL A 572 -23.93 43.81 -22.39
CA VAL A 572 -23.79 44.88 -23.40
C VAL A 572 -25.12 45.08 -24.15
N TYR A 573 -25.48 46.34 -24.37
CA TYR A 573 -26.69 46.78 -25.07
C TYR A 573 -26.30 47.78 -26.17
N ASN A 574 -26.93 47.71 -27.35
CA ASN A 574 -26.93 48.83 -28.29
C ASN A 574 -28.17 49.69 -27.99
N ILE A 575 -27.98 50.98 -27.70
CA ILE A 575 -29.04 51.89 -27.31
C ILE A 575 -29.23 53.07 -28.28
N THR A 576 -28.58 53.01 -29.45
CA THR A 576 -28.50 54.10 -30.45
C THR A 576 -29.86 54.58 -30.93
N SER A 577 -30.83 53.68 -31.08
CA SER A 577 -32.21 54.01 -31.48
C SER A 577 -33.05 54.68 -30.38
N ALA A 578 -32.62 54.58 -29.12
CA ALA A 578 -33.32 55.13 -27.97
C ALA A 578 -32.64 56.38 -27.37
N PHE A 579 -31.32 56.50 -27.54
CA PHE A 579 -30.52 57.64 -27.09
C PHE A 579 -30.80 58.90 -27.93
N LYS A 580 -30.71 60.07 -27.31
CA LYS A 580 -31.02 61.37 -27.90
C LYS A 580 -29.88 62.35 -27.69
N ALA A 581 -29.37 62.92 -28.79
CA ALA A 581 -28.48 64.07 -28.75
C ALA A 581 -29.20 65.33 -28.24
N ASN A 582 -28.43 66.30 -27.75
CA ASN A 582 -28.89 67.57 -27.18
C ASN A 582 -30.01 67.41 -26.13
N SER A 583 -29.96 66.37 -25.29
CA SER A 583 -31.08 66.02 -24.44
C SER A 583 -30.71 65.27 -23.16
N ASN A 584 -31.64 65.31 -22.20
CA ASN A 584 -31.62 64.48 -21.01
C ASN A 584 -32.16 63.09 -21.34
N ASN A 585 -31.29 62.08 -21.25
CA ASN A 585 -31.61 60.68 -21.47
C ASN A 585 -31.91 59.98 -20.15
N THR A 586 -33.03 59.28 -20.04
CA THR A 586 -33.37 58.52 -18.82
C THR A 586 -33.01 57.05 -18.97
N PHE A 587 -32.26 56.53 -18.01
CA PHE A 587 -31.83 55.13 -17.92
C PHE A 587 -32.53 54.49 -16.72
N SER A 588 -33.40 53.50 -16.96
CA SER A 588 -34.22 52.85 -15.94
C SER A 588 -33.89 51.37 -15.83
N TYR A 589 -33.82 50.88 -14.59
CA TYR A 589 -33.43 49.51 -14.25
C TYR A 589 -34.50 48.91 -13.34
N THR A 590 -35.19 47.88 -13.84
CA THR A 590 -36.16 47.11 -13.06
C THR A 590 -35.65 45.68 -12.92
N THR A 591 -35.39 45.24 -11.69
CA THR A 591 -34.96 43.88 -11.39
C THR A 591 -36.02 43.16 -10.55
N ASN A 592 -36.25 41.88 -10.82
CA ASN A 592 -36.92 40.98 -9.89
C ASN A 592 -35.91 40.22 -9.01
N TYR A 593 -34.64 40.20 -9.41
CA TYR A 593 -33.53 39.60 -8.69
C TYR A 593 -32.83 40.60 -7.75
N LYS A 594 -32.06 40.08 -6.78
CA LYS A 594 -31.57 40.88 -5.64
C LYS A 594 -30.23 40.45 -5.04
N ASN A 595 -29.57 39.39 -5.49
CA ASN A 595 -28.31 38.95 -4.86
C ASN A 595 -27.07 39.34 -5.67
N GLU A 596 -27.25 39.85 -6.88
CA GLU A 596 -26.22 40.46 -7.72
C GLU A 596 -25.88 41.90 -7.27
N ALA A 597 -24.64 42.32 -7.52
CA ALA A 597 -24.21 43.71 -7.43
C ALA A 597 -23.91 44.25 -8.84
N LEU A 598 -24.19 45.53 -9.09
CA LEU A 598 -23.90 46.21 -10.35
C LEU A 598 -22.78 47.23 -10.15
N TYR A 599 -21.73 47.13 -10.97
CA TYR A 599 -20.78 48.22 -11.12
C TYR A 599 -21.43 49.40 -11.85
N GLY A 600 -20.81 50.58 -11.77
CA GLY A 600 -21.36 51.79 -12.35
C GLY A 600 -21.33 51.76 -13.87
N GLY A 601 -22.44 51.32 -14.50
CA GLY A 601 -22.51 51.11 -15.94
C GLY A 601 -22.22 52.39 -16.74
N TYR A 602 -21.62 52.21 -17.90
CA TYR A 602 -21.05 53.27 -18.72
C TYR A 602 -21.53 53.18 -20.16
N VAL A 603 -21.56 54.32 -20.85
CA VAL A 603 -21.76 54.39 -22.30
C VAL A 603 -20.43 54.50 -23.02
N VAL A 604 -20.35 53.85 -24.19
CA VAL A 604 -19.31 54.06 -25.19
C VAL A 604 -20.00 54.63 -26.42
N ILE A 605 -19.63 55.83 -26.81
CA ILE A 605 -20.29 56.61 -27.85
C ILE A 605 -19.28 56.92 -28.96
N ILE A 606 -19.65 56.57 -30.18
CA ILE A 606 -18.89 56.83 -31.40
C ILE A 606 -19.55 58.02 -32.09
N TYR A 607 -18.85 59.15 -32.11
CA TYR A 607 -19.43 60.44 -32.52
C TYR A 607 -18.62 61.08 -33.67
N ALA A 608 -19.24 61.31 -34.82
CA ALA A 608 -18.61 61.79 -36.05
C ALA A 608 -18.35 63.32 -36.01
N ASN A 609 -17.43 63.75 -35.15
CA ASN A 609 -17.03 65.15 -34.98
C ASN A 609 -15.50 65.38 -34.96
N ASN A 610 -14.69 64.38 -35.31
CA ASN A 610 -13.24 64.50 -35.34
C ASN A 610 -12.77 65.19 -36.64
N THR A 611 -11.56 65.76 -36.64
CA THR A 611 -10.94 66.39 -37.82
C THR A 611 -10.24 65.35 -38.70
N ASN A 612 -9.62 64.34 -38.08
CA ASN A 612 -8.80 63.34 -38.74
C ASN A 612 -9.54 61.99 -38.83
N PRO A 613 -9.19 61.11 -39.79
CA PRO A 613 -9.66 59.73 -39.78
C PRO A 613 -9.21 58.97 -38.53
N THR A 614 -10.07 58.08 -38.07
CA THR A 614 -9.82 57.21 -36.93
C THR A 614 -10.27 55.78 -37.23
N LYS A 615 -9.66 54.83 -36.52
CA LYS A 615 -10.10 53.43 -36.43
C LYS A 615 -10.25 53.08 -34.95
N ILE A 616 -11.48 52.78 -34.53
CA ILE A 616 -11.82 52.44 -33.14
C ILE A 616 -12.20 50.97 -33.11
N LEU A 617 -11.39 50.15 -32.45
CA LEU A 617 -11.64 48.71 -32.27
C LEU A 617 -12.03 48.44 -30.82
N ILE A 618 -13.14 47.74 -30.59
CA ILE A 618 -13.64 47.39 -29.25
C ILE A 618 -13.48 45.90 -29.02
N ASN A 619 -12.67 45.53 -28.02
CA ASN A 619 -12.48 44.16 -27.55
C ASN A 619 -13.32 43.91 -26.30
N GLU A 620 -14.27 42.98 -26.39
CA GLU A 620 -15.17 42.64 -25.29
C GLU A 620 -14.89 41.25 -24.74
N GLY A 621 -15.23 41.07 -23.46
CA GLY A 621 -15.19 39.79 -22.76
C GLY A 621 -15.37 39.99 -21.27
N THR A 622 -14.93 39.01 -20.49
CA THR A 622 -14.79 39.11 -19.03
C THR A 622 -13.67 38.18 -18.59
N ASP A 623 -12.84 38.62 -17.65
CA ASP A 623 -11.87 37.80 -16.92
C ASP A 623 -11.88 38.20 -15.45
N LEU A 624 -11.85 37.23 -14.54
CA LEU A 624 -11.81 37.46 -13.09
C LEU A 624 -10.40 37.16 -12.58
N LEU A 625 -9.64 38.19 -12.19
CA LEU A 625 -8.23 38.09 -11.83
C LEU A 625 -8.04 38.36 -10.33
N ASN A 626 -7.50 37.39 -9.60
CA ASN A 626 -7.26 37.53 -8.16
C ASN A 626 -6.01 36.75 -7.70
N PRO A 627 -4.88 37.43 -7.45
CA PRO A 627 -3.63 36.84 -6.97
C PRO A 627 -3.44 36.93 -5.45
N GLU A 628 -4.49 37.31 -4.70
CA GLU A 628 -4.46 37.33 -3.23
C GLU A 628 -4.54 35.91 -2.64
N ASP A 629 -4.41 35.78 -1.31
CA ASP A 629 -4.79 34.56 -0.58
C ASP A 629 -6.22 34.10 -0.92
N SER A 630 -7.12 35.05 -1.22
CA SER A 630 -8.50 34.80 -1.65
C SER A 630 -8.63 34.25 -3.09
N GLY A 631 -7.53 34.24 -3.85
CA GLY A 631 -7.33 33.59 -5.15
C GLY A 631 -6.90 32.12 -5.07
N PHE A 632 -6.55 31.62 -3.88
CA PHE A 632 -6.28 30.21 -3.56
C PHE A 632 -5.19 29.51 -4.41
N GLY A 633 -4.10 30.22 -4.73
CA GLY A 633 -2.92 29.69 -5.47
C GLY A 633 -2.61 30.51 -6.72
N ALA A 634 -3.67 31.02 -7.37
CA ALA A 634 -3.55 32.04 -8.40
C ALA A 634 -2.66 33.20 -7.89
N ASN A 635 -1.76 33.66 -8.74
CA ASN A 635 -0.66 34.55 -8.38
C ASN A 635 -0.28 35.42 -9.59
N SER A 636 0.55 36.44 -9.40
CA SER A 636 0.86 37.42 -10.45
C SER A 636 1.45 36.86 -11.75
N SER A 637 1.98 35.63 -11.78
CA SER A 637 2.41 34.95 -13.01
C SER A 637 1.28 34.25 -13.77
N THR A 638 0.19 33.88 -13.07
CA THR A 638 -0.97 33.20 -13.63
C THR A 638 -2.20 34.11 -13.77
N THR A 639 -2.32 35.23 -13.04
CA THR A 639 -3.48 36.14 -13.13
C THR A 639 -3.39 37.12 -14.30
N LEU A 640 -3.62 36.60 -15.52
CA LEU A 640 -3.44 37.33 -16.78
C LEU A 640 -4.67 37.21 -17.71
N SER A 641 -5.16 38.36 -18.15
CA SER A 641 -6.17 38.50 -19.20
C SER A 641 -5.55 39.05 -20.48
N TYR A 642 -5.98 38.57 -21.65
CA TYR A 642 -5.42 38.98 -22.94
C TYR A 642 -6.51 39.51 -23.88
N ALA A 643 -6.14 40.52 -24.68
CA ALA A 643 -6.99 41.09 -25.73
C ALA A 643 -6.17 41.32 -27.00
N ASN A 644 -6.59 40.73 -28.13
CA ASN A 644 -5.88 40.84 -29.41
C ASN A 644 -6.57 41.82 -30.36
N TYR A 645 -5.77 42.66 -31.02
CA TYR A 645 -6.18 43.53 -32.12
C TYR A 645 -5.48 43.06 -33.39
N GLU A 646 -6.24 42.56 -34.34
CA GLU A 646 -5.74 41.97 -35.58
C GLU A 646 -5.86 42.95 -36.75
N ASN A 647 -5.00 42.81 -37.76
CA ASN A 647 -5.04 43.59 -39.00
C ASN A 647 -4.94 45.12 -38.76
N ILE A 648 -4.05 45.54 -37.88
CA ILE A 648 -3.67 46.94 -37.67
C ILE A 648 -2.65 47.34 -38.74
N ASP A 649 -3.01 48.31 -39.59
CA ASP A 649 -2.06 49.04 -40.43
C ASP A 649 -1.43 50.16 -39.61
N THR A 650 -0.10 50.23 -39.63
CA THR A 650 0.68 51.26 -38.92
C THR A 650 1.06 52.48 -39.78
N LEU A 651 0.81 52.42 -41.09
CA LEU A 651 1.12 53.50 -42.02
C LEU A 651 0.27 54.75 -41.72
N GLY A 652 0.94 55.88 -41.51
CA GLY A 652 0.27 57.17 -41.30
C GLY A 652 -0.44 57.33 -39.95
N ILE A 653 -0.18 56.48 -38.95
CA ILE A 653 -0.66 56.73 -37.58
C ILE A 653 -0.07 58.06 -37.05
N MET A 654 -0.94 58.95 -36.59
CA MET A 654 -0.58 60.19 -35.88
C MET A 654 -0.54 60.00 -34.36
N GLY A 655 -1.30 59.04 -33.85
CA GLY A 655 -1.37 58.70 -32.44
C GLY A 655 -2.41 57.62 -32.17
N SER A 656 -2.25 56.92 -31.05
CA SER A 656 -3.13 55.82 -30.65
C SER A 656 -3.38 55.85 -29.15
N ASP A 657 -4.65 55.73 -28.76
CA ASP A 657 -5.10 55.65 -27.38
C ASP A 657 -5.59 54.23 -27.08
N LEU A 658 -4.96 53.56 -26.11
CA LEU A 658 -5.45 52.30 -25.55
C LEU A 658 -6.22 52.59 -24.26
N TYR A 659 -7.43 52.04 -24.17
CA TYR A 659 -8.27 52.06 -22.98
C TYR A 659 -8.35 50.67 -22.38
N SER A 660 -8.26 50.56 -21.04
CA SER A 660 -8.48 49.33 -20.28
C SER A 660 -9.58 49.54 -19.24
N ILE A 661 -10.52 48.59 -19.17
CA ILE A 661 -11.73 48.73 -18.35
C ILE A 661 -11.87 47.53 -17.41
N ALA A 662 -11.94 47.81 -16.10
CA ALA A 662 -12.08 46.80 -15.06
C ALA A 662 -12.88 47.31 -13.86
N GLY A 663 -13.54 46.39 -13.15
CA GLY A 663 -14.21 46.63 -11.87
C GLY A 663 -13.34 46.18 -10.69
N SER A 664 -13.58 46.81 -9.52
CA SER A 664 -12.89 46.53 -8.25
C SER A 664 -11.37 46.76 -8.19
N SER A 665 -10.70 47.11 -9.28
CA SER A 665 -9.26 47.42 -9.31
C SER A 665 -8.90 48.73 -8.58
N ASP A 666 -8.90 48.73 -7.24
CA ASP A 666 -8.69 49.93 -6.41
C ASP A 666 -7.32 50.03 -5.73
N GLN A 667 -6.47 49.03 -5.89
CA GLN A 667 -5.13 48.98 -5.27
C GLN A 667 -4.06 49.60 -6.19
N VAL A 668 -3.50 50.72 -5.74
CA VAL A 668 -2.52 51.51 -6.52
C VAL A 668 -1.26 50.69 -6.80
N ASN A 669 -0.82 50.66 -8.07
CA ASN A 669 0.28 49.84 -8.60
C ASN A 669 0.08 48.31 -8.54
N ALA A 670 -1.07 47.79 -8.10
CA ALA A 670 -1.30 46.36 -7.96
C ALA A 670 -1.65 45.61 -9.26
N SER A 671 -1.37 46.22 -10.42
CA SER A 671 -1.69 45.69 -11.75
C SER A 671 -0.82 46.31 -12.84
N ASN A 672 -0.85 45.71 -14.04
CA ASN A 672 -0.16 46.23 -15.22
C ASN A 672 -1.09 46.26 -16.44
N VAL A 673 -1.03 47.37 -17.18
CA VAL A 673 -1.47 47.45 -18.58
C VAL A 673 -0.24 47.30 -19.47
N ILE A 674 -0.21 46.27 -20.31
CA ILE A 674 0.91 45.94 -21.20
C ILE A 674 0.37 45.82 -22.63
N LEU A 675 1.06 46.40 -23.61
CA LEU A 675 0.80 46.23 -25.05
C LEU A 675 2.10 45.80 -25.72
N ASN A 676 2.09 44.73 -26.51
CA ASN A 676 3.25 44.19 -27.24
C ASN A 676 4.53 44.10 -26.36
N GLY A 677 4.38 43.67 -25.10
CA GLY A 677 5.47 43.55 -24.11
C GLY A 677 5.90 44.85 -23.41
N VAL A 678 5.38 46.03 -23.79
CA VAL A 678 5.68 47.32 -23.14
C VAL A 678 4.60 47.67 -22.12
N ARG A 679 4.99 47.97 -20.88
CA ARG A 679 4.10 48.42 -19.80
C ARG A 679 3.77 49.90 -19.94
N TYR A 680 2.48 50.26 -19.88
CA TYR A 680 2.00 51.64 -20.00
C TYR A 680 1.40 52.24 -18.70
N GLY A 681 1.05 51.41 -17.71
CA GLY A 681 0.54 51.89 -16.40
C GLY A 681 -0.02 50.76 -15.55
N SER A 682 -0.80 51.08 -14.51
CA SER A 682 -1.61 50.13 -13.73
C SER A 682 -3.11 50.29 -14.05
N ILE A 683 -3.89 49.24 -13.80
CA ILE A 683 -5.34 49.26 -14.04
C ILE A 683 -6.05 50.10 -12.96
N ALA A 684 -5.42 50.35 -11.81
CA ALA A 684 -5.96 51.20 -10.74
C ALA A 684 -5.75 52.71 -10.95
N ASP A 685 -4.96 53.13 -11.95
CA ASP A 685 -4.50 54.53 -12.11
C ASP A 685 -5.65 55.54 -12.32
N SER A 686 -6.83 55.08 -12.75
CA SER A 686 -8.05 55.87 -12.97
C SER A 686 -9.25 55.47 -12.10
N TYR A 687 -9.05 54.67 -11.05
CA TYR A 687 -10.16 54.04 -10.33
C TYR A 687 -11.16 55.03 -9.72
N ASN A 688 -12.41 54.95 -10.18
CA ASN A 688 -13.49 55.81 -9.70
C ASN A 688 -14.25 55.13 -8.55
N ARG A 689 -13.96 55.55 -7.31
CA ARG A 689 -14.62 55.07 -6.07
C ARG A 689 -16.16 55.19 -6.06
N THR A 690 -16.76 55.98 -6.94
CA THR A 690 -18.23 56.13 -7.04
C THR A 690 -18.87 55.04 -7.90
N THR A 691 -18.18 54.60 -8.96
CA THR A 691 -18.67 53.58 -9.91
C THR A 691 -18.06 52.21 -9.64
N GLN A 692 -16.96 52.17 -8.87
CA GLN A 692 -16.11 51.00 -8.64
C GLN A 692 -15.53 50.41 -9.94
N ILE A 693 -15.25 51.28 -10.91
CA ILE A 693 -14.65 50.95 -12.21
C ILE A 693 -13.45 51.88 -12.48
N SER A 694 -12.40 51.30 -13.05
CA SER A 694 -11.34 52.02 -13.77
C SER A 694 -11.62 52.06 -15.27
N VAL A 695 -11.36 53.20 -15.90
CA VAL A 695 -11.31 53.36 -17.37
C VAL A 695 -10.02 54.11 -17.68
N ASN A 696 -8.91 53.37 -17.71
CA ASN A 696 -7.61 53.97 -17.94
C ASN A 696 -7.48 54.37 -19.40
N LYS A 697 -6.70 55.41 -19.66
CA LYS A 697 -6.34 55.86 -21.00
C LYS A 697 -4.83 56.01 -21.07
N HIS A 698 -4.18 55.25 -21.96
CA HIS A 698 -2.76 55.36 -22.23
C HIS A 698 -2.55 55.74 -23.70
N ALA A 699 -1.80 56.81 -23.95
CA ALA A 699 -1.28 57.09 -25.28
C ALA A 699 -0.19 56.06 -25.59
N VAL A 700 -0.46 55.16 -26.53
CA VAL A 700 0.43 54.06 -26.93
C VAL A 700 1.13 54.37 -28.25
N ASN A 701 2.36 53.88 -28.38
CA ASN A 701 3.28 54.23 -29.46
C ASN A 701 4.12 53.04 -29.98
N ASN A 702 3.76 51.81 -29.61
CA ASN A 702 4.45 50.58 -29.98
C ASN A 702 3.55 49.59 -30.74
N LEU A 703 2.53 50.10 -31.43
CA LEU A 703 1.74 49.29 -32.36
C LEU A 703 2.65 48.74 -33.47
N VAL A 704 2.42 47.48 -33.83
CA VAL A 704 3.10 46.78 -34.93
C VAL A 704 2.11 46.52 -36.06
N ASP A 705 2.63 46.30 -37.26
CA ASP A 705 1.82 45.91 -38.41
C ASP A 705 1.21 44.51 -38.20
N GLY A 706 -0.07 44.36 -38.52
CA GLY A 706 -0.82 43.13 -38.26
C GLY A 706 -1.33 43.02 -36.83
N ASN A 707 -0.80 42.05 -36.06
CA ASN A 707 -1.40 41.61 -34.80
C ASN A 707 -0.73 42.24 -33.57
N ASN A 708 -1.57 42.77 -32.67
CA ASN A 708 -1.16 43.51 -31.48
C ASN A 708 -1.85 42.90 -30.25
N THR A 709 -1.09 42.55 -29.21
CA THR A 709 -1.61 41.90 -28.00
C THR A 709 -1.50 42.82 -26.80
N VAL A 710 -2.65 43.09 -26.17
CA VAL A 710 -2.73 43.69 -24.84
C VAL A 710 -2.79 42.58 -23.79
N THR A 711 -2.00 42.70 -22.74
CA THR A 711 -2.09 41.88 -21.52
C THR A 711 -2.47 42.79 -20.36
N LEU A 712 -3.53 42.40 -19.65
CA LEU A 712 -3.98 43.00 -18.41
C LEU A 712 -3.67 42.01 -17.29
N GLN A 713 -2.82 42.44 -16.35
CA GLN A 713 -2.28 41.59 -15.29
C GLN A 713 -2.68 42.16 -13.94
N SER A 714 -3.21 41.32 -13.05
CA SER A 714 -3.20 41.62 -11.62
C SER A 714 -1.87 41.20 -10.99
N LEU A 715 -1.41 41.95 -9.99
CA LEU A 715 -0.23 41.63 -9.19
C LEU A 715 -0.60 41.28 -7.76
N THR A 716 -1.49 42.07 -7.14
CA THR A 716 -1.90 41.97 -5.72
C THR A 716 -3.31 42.53 -5.46
N ASP A 717 -4.26 42.32 -6.38
CA ASP A 717 -5.60 42.94 -6.32
C ASP A 717 -6.69 42.08 -7.00
N ASN A 718 -7.90 42.09 -6.46
CA ASN A 718 -9.04 41.28 -6.90
C ASN A 718 -9.97 42.09 -7.83
N MET A 719 -9.83 41.88 -9.13
CA MET A 719 -10.47 42.70 -10.17
C MET A 719 -11.13 41.87 -11.27
N CYS A 720 -12.16 42.44 -11.88
CA CYS A 720 -12.83 41.84 -13.02
C CYS A 720 -12.67 42.72 -14.27
N ILE A 721 -12.02 42.18 -15.29
CA ILE A 721 -11.76 42.84 -16.58
C ILE A 721 -13.04 42.79 -17.42
N TYR A 722 -13.38 43.90 -18.10
CA TYR A 722 -14.59 44.00 -18.95
C TYR A 722 -14.31 44.31 -20.41
N GLY A 723 -13.14 44.87 -20.73
CA GLY A 723 -12.81 45.22 -22.11
C GLY A 723 -11.52 46.00 -22.26
N THR A 724 -11.10 46.09 -23.52
CA THR A 724 -10.16 47.13 -23.97
C THR A 724 -10.74 47.81 -25.22
N ILE A 725 -10.31 49.04 -25.47
CA ILE A 725 -10.65 49.76 -26.70
C ILE A 725 -9.37 50.38 -27.24
N LEU A 726 -9.08 50.16 -28.53
CA LEU A 726 -7.96 50.80 -29.23
C LEU A 726 -8.51 51.84 -30.21
N ALA A 727 -8.21 53.11 -29.97
CA ALA A 727 -8.58 54.22 -30.84
C ALA A 727 -7.33 54.79 -31.52
N ILE A 728 -7.19 54.51 -32.82
CA ILE A 728 -6.06 54.95 -33.65
C ILE A 728 -6.51 56.17 -34.46
N THR A 729 -5.67 57.21 -34.52
CA THR A 729 -5.87 58.39 -35.38
C THR A 729 -4.82 58.38 -36.49
N TYR A 730 -5.26 58.58 -37.73
CA TYR A 730 -4.42 58.57 -38.93
C TYR A 730 -4.29 59.97 -39.53
N VAL A 731 -3.24 60.18 -40.34
CA VAL A 731 -3.16 61.32 -41.26
C VAL A 731 -4.31 61.22 -42.26
N ASP A 732 -4.99 62.33 -42.54
CA ASP A 732 -6.03 62.39 -43.56
C ASP A 732 -5.40 62.06 -44.93
N PRO A 733 -5.82 60.99 -45.63
CA PRO A 733 -5.11 60.49 -46.80
C PRO A 733 -5.07 61.55 -47.90
N THR A 734 -3.89 62.13 -48.12
CA THR A 734 -3.67 63.13 -49.16
C THR A 734 -3.89 62.49 -50.52
N VAL A 735 -4.99 62.89 -51.17
CA VAL A 735 -5.31 62.46 -52.54
C VAL A 735 -4.27 63.07 -53.47
N ASN A 736 -3.19 62.32 -53.72
CA ASN A 736 -2.20 62.63 -54.74
C ASN A 736 -2.85 62.46 -56.11
N VAL A 737 -3.49 63.53 -56.59
CA VAL A 737 -3.94 63.66 -57.97
C VAL A 737 -2.72 63.86 -58.88
N THR A 738 -1.93 62.80 -59.05
CA THR A 738 -1.00 62.70 -60.18
C THR A 738 -1.84 62.63 -61.45
N ASN A 739 -1.66 63.60 -62.34
CA ASN A 739 -2.47 63.75 -63.56
C ASN A 739 -2.43 62.50 -64.46
N PHE A 740 -3.49 62.37 -65.26
CA PHE A 740 -3.60 61.47 -66.40
C PHE A 740 -2.48 61.69 -67.44
#